data_AF-A0A8R1Y2K8-F1
#
_entry.id   AF-A0A8R1Y2K8-F1
#
_cell.length_a   1.000
_cell.length_b   1.000
_cell.length_c   1.000
_cell.angle_alpha   90.00
_cell.angle_beta   90.00
_cell.angle_gamma   90.00
#
_symmetry.space_group_name_H-M   'P 1'
#
loop_
_entity.id
_entity.type
_entity.pdbx_description
1 polymer ?
#
loop_
_entity_poly.entity_id
_entity_poly.type
_entity_poly.pdbx_seq_one_letter_code
_entity_poly.pdbx_strand_id
1 'polypeptide(L)'
;MSSADWSTADVDQLACDTRTSVVAEMSLNAQWLFIHRSCVVLGMQLSLLVGLVCFSAINAKIYFKEDFSDDDWEKRWIKSKHKDDFGKWEISHGKFYGDAVKDKGLKTTQDAKFYSIGAKFDKSFSNKGKSLVIQFSVKHEQDIDCGGGYVKLMASDVNLEDFHGETPYHIMFGPDICGPGTKKVHVIFHYKDRNHMIKKDIRCKDDVFTHLYTLIVNSDNTYEVQIDGEKAESGELEADWDFLPPKKIKDPDAKKPEDWDEREFIDDEDDKKPEDWDKPEHIPDPDAKKPEDWDDEMDGEWEPPMVDNPEYKGEWKPKQKKNPAYKGKWIHPEIENPDYTPDDNLYVYDDIGAIGFDLWQVKSGTIFDDVIVTDSVEEAKKFGEKTLKITREGEKKMKEKQDEEEEKKRKEEEEKKKEEEKDDEEKDEEEKEGDEKKKMEMAGKIDGYYLNIKRTMENLTFPTDFKNYAISAKFPKFSNKDKPLIVQYATKRFTIPDDDCGGLYIKLLKSDLDQKKFSGETPYQIMFGPDICGIYVRKIHAIFHYNDSYYHCNSYLPMINDELSHVYTLILYPNNSIEILSDYNAQITGALEDHYDFLKPRIILDPNVDKPKDWVDDEFIPDPNDKKPDDWDQPEFILNLNVTKPADWDEEWDGEWEPPGMVNPEYKGEWQPKEIPNPAYKGEWLHPEIPNPDYVPDPNLYLYDDIGAIGIELWQVNSNTIYDNIIITDSIEEAKKFAGLTLNGTRIGEEKMKKGYDEKLDREEEEQKKKEEEEKKRKEEEEEGNSREEEERQEETDSNQKQEKEETKIKEEKKESKHDVSEKEEMETEKETKLGEDEEKELEEDKEGRESNKKMDEKKEWKKDSEEERLNKEEL
;
A
#
# COMPACT_ATOMS: atom_id res chain seq x y z
N MET A 1 -66.11 1.38 33.25
CA MET A 1 -67.48 1.91 33.34
C MET A 1 -68.09 1.43 34.65
N SER A 2 -68.86 2.29 35.31
CA SER A 2 -69.56 2.12 36.61
C SER A 2 -68.61 2.22 37.83
N SER A 3 -68.75 3.08 38.86
CA SER A 3 -69.79 3.98 39.44
C SER A 3 -70.05 3.53 40.89
N ALA A 4 -70.00 4.48 41.83
CA ALA A 4 -70.63 4.53 43.17
C ALA A 4 -69.70 5.37 44.07
N ASP A 5 -69.89 6.65 44.39
CA ASP A 5 -71.08 7.42 44.80
C ASP A 5 -71.46 7.19 46.29
N TRP A 6 -71.85 8.29 46.97
CA TRP A 6 -72.39 8.47 48.35
C TRP A 6 -71.38 8.88 49.44
N SER A 7 -71.68 9.71 50.45
CA SER A 7 -72.64 10.82 50.68
C SER A 7 -72.37 11.38 52.09
N THR A 8 -72.34 12.72 52.24
CA THR A 8 -72.81 13.57 53.37
C THR A 8 -72.68 13.12 54.84
N ALA A 9 -72.02 13.97 55.64
CA ALA A 9 -72.38 14.22 57.04
C ALA A 9 -72.13 15.71 57.39
N ASP A 10 -73.22 16.41 57.71
CA ASP A 10 -73.26 17.72 58.38
C ASP A 10 -72.72 17.62 59.82
N VAL A 11 -72.05 18.66 60.32
CA VAL A 11 -72.32 19.30 61.63
C VAL A 11 -71.70 20.70 61.62
N ASP A 12 -72.57 21.70 61.74
CA ASP A 12 -72.31 23.10 62.05
C ASP A 12 -71.56 23.29 63.39
N GLN A 13 -70.97 24.50 63.53
CA GLN A 13 -70.74 25.23 64.78
C GLN A 13 -69.30 25.25 65.33
N LEU A 14 -68.49 26.17 64.82
CA LEU A 14 -67.78 27.15 65.67
C LEU A 14 -67.39 28.39 64.85
N ALA A 15 -68.16 29.47 65.04
CA ALA A 15 -67.83 30.80 64.57
C ALA A 15 -67.07 31.57 65.69
N CYS A 16 -66.27 32.54 65.25
CA CYS A 16 -65.62 33.61 66.03
C CYS A 16 -64.31 33.24 66.77
N ASP A 17 -63.18 33.33 66.05
CA ASP A 17 -62.15 34.35 66.31
C ASP A 17 -60.95 34.16 65.37
N THR A 18 -60.87 34.94 64.27
CA THR A 18 -59.65 35.21 63.48
C THR A 18 -59.95 36.21 62.34
N ARG A 19 -60.52 37.38 62.66
CA ARG A 19 -60.82 38.41 61.64
C ARG A 19 -59.70 39.43 61.39
N THR A 20 -58.50 39.21 61.93
CA THR A 20 -57.32 40.08 61.69
C THR A 20 -56.27 39.50 60.75
N SER A 21 -56.42 38.26 60.24
CA SER A 21 -55.46 37.66 59.28
C SER A 21 -55.74 38.02 57.81
N VAL A 22 -57.01 38.28 57.45
CA VAL A 22 -57.43 38.37 56.04
C VAL A 22 -56.93 39.64 55.32
N VAL A 23 -56.62 40.71 56.06
CA VAL A 23 -56.14 41.97 55.44
C VAL A 23 -54.65 41.91 55.07
N ALA A 24 -53.87 41.03 55.70
CA ALA A 24 -52.46 40.82 55.35
C ALA A 24 -52.30 40.00 54.06
N GLU A 25 -53.16 39.01 53.82
CA GLU A 25 -53.07 38.15 52.64
C GLU A 25 -53.48 38.85 51.33
N MET A 26 -54.47 39.75 51.37
CA MET A 26 -54.87 40.50 50.16
C MET A 26 -53.81 41.50 49.69
N SER A 27 -52.99 42.05 50.59
CA SER A 27 -51.88 42.94 50.23
C SER A 27 -50.72 42.18 49.60
N LEU A 28 -50.43 40.98 50.08
CA LEU A 28 -49.41 40.09 49.52
C LEU A 28 -49.77 39.62 48.11
N ASN A 29 -51.04 39.28 47.84
CA ASN A 29 -51.47 38.83 46.51
C ASN A 29 -51.40 39.93 45.44
N ALA A 30 -51.67 41.18 45.79
CA ALA A 30 -51.53 42.31 44.86
C ALA A 30 -50.06 42.64 44.55
N GLN A 31 -49.16 42.49 45.53
CA GLN A 31 -47.72 42.59 45.30
C GLN A 31 -47.22 41.42 44.44
N TRP A 32 -47.74 40.21 44.65
CA TRP A 32 -47.35 39.03 43.88
C TRP A 32 -47.73 39.13 42.39
N LEU A 33 -48.94 39.64 42.08
CA LEU A 33 -49.37 39.85 40.69
C LEU A 33 -48.58 40.96 39.96
N PHE A 34 -48.16 42.02 40.67
CA PHE A 34 -47.29 43.06 40.09
C PHE A 34 -45.86 42.55 39.87
N ILE A 35 -45.34 41.73 40.78
CA ILE A 35 -44.04 41.05 40.64
C ILE A 35 -44.08 40.08 39.46
N HIS A 36 -45.16 39.29 39.30
CA HIS A 36 -45.27 38.34 38.20
C HIS A 36 -45.34 39.03 36.82
N ARG A 37 -46.10 40.11 36.69
CA ARG A 37 -46.18 40.87 35.43
C ARG A 37 -44.87 41.57 35.09
N SER A 38 -44.15 42.07 36.10
CA SER A 38 -42.82 42.66 35.91
C SER A 38 -41.79 41.58 35.54
N CYS A 39 -41.84 40.40 36.17
CA CYS A 39 -40.96 39.26 35.88
C CYS A 39 -41.17 38.66 34.48
N VAL A 40 -42.39 38.65 33.93
CA VAL A 40 -42.63 38.14 32.56
C VAL A 40 -42.12 39.14 31.51
N VAL A 41 -42.29 40.45 31.73
CA VAL A 41 -41.76 41.48 30.82
C VAL A 41 -40.23 41.58 30.91
N LEU A 42 -39.66 41.52 32.13
CA LEU A 42 -38.21 41.37 32.32
C LEU A 42 -37.70 40.05 31.76
N GLY A 43 -38.46 38.95 31.87
CA GLY A 43 -38.11 37.65 31.30
C GLY A 43 -38.07 37.67 29.77
N MET A 44 -39.01 38.34 29.10
CA MET A 44 -38.95 38.49 27.63
C MET A 44 -37.83 39.45 27.19
N GLN A 45 -37.55 40.52 27.94
CA GLN A 45 -36.41 41.40 27.65
C GLN A 45 -35.07 40.73 27.97
N LEU A 46 -35.01 39.89 29.01
CA LEU A 46 -33.84 39.09 29.37
C LEU A 46 -33.66 37.92 28.41
N SER A 47 -34.72 37.31 27.86
CA SER A 47 -34.59 36.34 26.75
C SER A 47 -34.18 37.02 25.44
N LEU A 48 -34.57 38.27 25.20
CA LEU A 48 -34.06 39.04 24.06
C LEU A 48 -32.60 39.49 24.28
N LEU A 49 -32.22 39.86 25.51
CA LEU A 49 -30.83 40.22 25.87
C LEU A 49 -29.93 39.00 25.99
N VAL A 50 -30.38 37.86 26.51
CA VAL A 50 -29.65 36.59 26.52
C VAL A 50 -29.62 36.00 25.10
N GLY A 51 -30.67 36.22 24.30
CA GLY A 51 -30.66 35.98 22.86
C GLY A 51 -29.72 36.91 22.08
N LEU A 52 -29.38 38.10 22.61
CA LEU A 52 -28.41 39.04 22.02
C LEU A 52 -27.00 38.94 22.65
N VAL A 53 -26.85 38.36 23.84
CA VAL A 53 -25.59 38.24 24.59
C VAL A 53 -25.01 36.82 24.52
N CYS A 54 -25.76 35.82 24.06
CA CYS A 54 -25.20 34.51 23.67
C CYS A 54 -24.74 34.43 22.20
N PHE A 55 -24.90 35.49 21.41
CA PHE A 55 -24.06 35.68 20.22
C PHE A 55 -22.79 36.45 20.62
N SER A 56 -21.97 35.86 21.48
CA SER A 56 -20.54 36.08 21.31
C SER A 56 -20.24 35.56 19.90
N ALA A 57 -20.15 36.46 18.93
CA ALA A 57 -19.58 36.11 17.64
C ALA A 57 -18.21 35.50 17.97
N ILE A 58 -18.10 34.18 17.88
CA ILE A 58 -16.81 33.52 17.79
C ILE A 58 -16.21 34.16 16.54
N ASN A 59 -15.33 35.12 16.76
CA ASN A 59 -14.70 35.85 15.67
C ASN A 59 -13.71 34.87 15.06
N ALA A 60 -14.20 34.05 14.13
CA ALA A 60 -13.40 33.18 13.29
C ALA A 60 -12.33 34.05 12.63
N LYS A 61 -11.06 33.75 12.91
CA LYS A 61 -9.93 34.50 12.39
C LYS A 61 -9.25 33.67 11.32
N ILE A 62 -9.32 34.18 10.10
CA ILE A 62 -8.52 33.71 8.98
C ILE A 62 -7.12 34.33 9.12
N TYR A 63 -6.10 33.48 9.23
CA TYR A 63 -4.70 33.90 9.36
C TYR A 63 -4.02 34.03 8.00
N PHE A 64 -4.37 33.13 7.08
CA PHE A 64 -3.89 33.15 5.70
C PHE A 64 -5.00 32.65 4.77
N LYS A 65 -5.12 33.27 3.60
CA LYS A 65 -6.03 32.85 2.54
C LYS A 65 -5.43 33.22 1.18
N GLU A 66 -5.38 32.26 0.28
CA GLU A 66 -4.98 32.42 -1.11
C GLU A 66 -5.97 31.68 -2.01
N ASP A 67 -6.45 32.36 -3.04
CA ASP A 67 -7.35 31.79 -4.08
C ASP A 67 -6.86 32.11 -5.50
N PHE A 68 -5.61 32.60 -5.62
CA PHE A 68 -4.87 32.89 -6.86
C PHE A 68 -5.67 33.64 -7.94
N SER A 69 -6.69 34.38 -7.49
CA SER A 69 -7.65 35.07 -8.37
C SER A 69 -7.10 36.39 -8.90
N ASP A 70 -6.03 36.92 -8.29
CA ASP A 70 -5.33 38.13 -8.70
C ASP A 70 -3.98 37.84 -9.39
N ASP A 71 -3.53 38.79 -10.21
CA ASP A 71 -2.23 38.70 -10.90
C ASP A 71 -1.05 39.10 -9.97
N ASP A 72 -1.34 39.44 -8.71
CA ASP A 72 -0.37 39.94 -7.72
C ASP A 72 0.22 38.84 -6.82
N TRP A 73 -0.14 37.57 -7.05
CA TRP A 73 0.34 36.41 -6.29
C TRP A 73 1.88 36.32 -6.24
N GLU A 74 2.59 36.70 -7.30
CA GLU A 74 4.07 36.70 -7.34
C GLU A 74 4.71 37.67 -6.33
N LYS A 75 3.94 38.64 -5.81
CA LYS A 75 4.41 39.53 -4.74
C LYS A 75 4.24 38.91 -3.34
N ARG A 76 3.31 37.97 -3.19
CA ARG A 76 3.01 37.27 -1.92
C ARG A 76 3.82 35.99 -1.79
N TRP A 77 4.02 35.28 -2.89
CA TRP A 77 4.73 34.01 -2.95
C TRP A 77 6.17 34.20 -3.42
N ILE A 78 7.11 33.82 -2.55
CA ILE A 78 8.55 33.93 -2.76
C ILE A 78 9.05 32.57 -3.27
N LYS A 79 9.60 32.57 -4.49
CA LYS A 79 10.27 31.41 -5.09
C LYS A 79 11.65 31.24 -4.42
N SER A 80 11.98 30.02 -4.01
CA SER A 80 13.27 29.73 -3.40
C SER A 80 14.42 29.93 -4.39
N LYS A 81 15.57 30.38 -3.88
CA LYS A 81 16.85 30.49 -4.57
C LYS A 81 17.88 29.49 -4.03
N HIS A 82 17.46 28.55 -3.18
CA HIS A 82 18.34 27.51 -2.63
C HIS A 82 19.01 26.66 -3.72
N LYS A 83 18.35 26.50 -4.88
CA LYS A 83 18.84 25.73 -6.02
C LYS A 83 18.50 26.46 -7.32
N ASP A 84 19.41 26.46 -8.29
CA ASP A 84 19.22 27.20 -9.55
C ASP A 84 18.24 26.52 -10.53
N ASP A 85 18.01 25.22 -10.37
CA ASP A 85 17.29 24.41 -11.33
C ASP A 85 15.84 24.08 -10.91
N PHE A 86 15.27 24.80 -9.94
CA PHE A 86 13.87 24.62 -9.53
C PHE A 86 12.90 24.79 -10.72
N GLY A 87 11.82 24.01 -10.70
CA GLY A 87 10.77 24.05 -11.70
C GLY A 87 9.98 25.37 -11.68
N LYS A 88 9.43 25.74 -12.84
CA LYS A 88 8.64 26.97 -12.99
C LYS A 88 7.19 26.76 -12.56
N TRP A 89 6.68 27.76 -11.85
CA TRP A 89 5.27 27.87 -11.48
C TRP A 89 4.52 28.76 -12.46
N GLU A 90 3.30 28.36 -12.84
CA GLU A 90 2.38 29.15 -13.66
C GLU A 90 0.97 29.11 -13.07
N ILE A 91 0.14 30.10 -13.35
CA ILE A 91 -1.29 30.07 -12.99
C ILE A 91 -2.07 29.34 -14.08
N SER A 92 -2.83 28.32 -13.71
CA SER A 92 -3.64 27.54 -14.64
C SER A 92 -4.89 26.98 -13.98
N HIS A 93 -5.96 26.84 -14.76
CA HIS A 93 -7.16 26.09 -14.37
C HIS A 93 -7.16 24.64 -14.92
N GLY A 94 -6.06 24.22 -15.56
CA GLY A 94 -6.00 22.94 -16.25
C GLY A 94 -6.76 22.90 -17.59
N LYS A 95 -6.75 21.74 -18.23
CA LYS A 95 -7.45 21.40 -19.48
C LYS A 95 -8.97 21.33 -19.31
N PHE A 96 -9.45 20.89 -18.15
CA PHE A 96 -10.86 20.90 -17.78
C PHE A 96 -11.06 21.58 -16.44
N TYR A 97 -12.16 22.29 -16.24
CA TYR A 97 -12.40 23.13 -15.07
C TYR A 97 -13.90 23.32 -14.88
N GLY A 98 -14.34 23.78 -13.70
CA GLY A 98 -15.71 24.22 -13.49
C GLY A 98 -15.94 25.68 -13.80
N ASP A 99 -15.05 26.56 -13.34
CA ASP A 99 -15.06 28.00 -13.60
C ASP A 99 -13.64 28.50 -13.91
N ALA A 100 -13.41 28.93 -15.15
CA ALA A 100 -12.09 29.34 -15.65
C ALA A 100 -11.41 30.47 -14.85
N VAL A 101 -12.19 31.25 -14.08
CA VAL A 101 -11.66 32.35 -13.28
C VAL A 101 -11.43 31.92 -11.84
N LYS A 102 -12.32 31.09 -11.27
CA LYS A 102 -12.23 30.67 -9.87
C LYS A 102 -11.32 29.48 -9.65
N ASP A 103 -11.17 28.60 -10.63
CA ASP A 103 -10.36 27.39 -10.50
C ASP A 103 -8.91 27.65 -10.95
N LYS A 104 -8.47 28.91 -10.94
CA LYS A 104 -7.09 29.26 -11.27
C LYS A 104 -6.23 28.95 -10.06
N GLY A 105 -5.38 27.92 -10.17
CA GLY A 105 -4.40 27.60 -9.13
C GLY A 105 -2.97 27.70 -9.62
N LEU A 106 -2.05 27.47 -8.68
CA LEU A 106 -0.62 27.43 -8.92
C LEU A 106 -0.21 26.05 -9.46
N LYS A 107 0.23 26.00 -10.71
CA LYS A 107 0.54 24.79 -11.47
C LYS A 107 2.05 24.57 -11.63
N THR A 108 2.48 23.33 -11.49
CA THR A 108 3.84 22.88 -11.86
C THR A 108 3.93 22.61 -13.38
N THR A 109 5.04 22.99 -14.03
CA THR A 109 5.12 23.05 -15.52
C THR A 109 6.19 22.20 -16.20
N GLN A 110 7.20 21.77 -15.46
CA GLN A 110 8.37 21.04 -15.95
C GLN A 110 8.56 19.71 -15.21
N ASP A 111 8.66 18.63 -15.98
CA ASP A 111 8.84 17.26 -15.44
C ASP A 111 10.21 17.06 -14.79
N ALA A 112 10.28 16.11 -13.85
CA ALA A 112 11.48 15.72 -13.10
C ALA A 112 12.18 16.91 -12.42
N LYS A 113 11.39 17.71 -11.69
CA LYS A 113 11.87 18.94 -11.04
C LYS A 113 11.41 19.03 -9.59
N PHE A 114 12.28 19.65 -8.79
CA PHE A 114 11.90 20.16 -7.48
C PHE A 114 11.19 21.50 -7.65
N TYR A 115 10.23 21.77 -6.77
CA TYR A 115 9.41 22.98 -6.75
C TYR A 115 9.39 23.51 -5.33
N SER A 116 9.90 24.73 -5.13
CA SER A 116 9.95 25.35 -3.81
C SER A 116 9.45 26.79 -3.87
N ILE A 117 8.36 27.07 -3.15
CA ILE A 117 7.74 28.40 -3.06
C ILE A 117 7.01 28.54 -1.72
N GLY A 118 7.04 29.73 -1.11
CA GLY A 118 6.30 29.97 0.13
C GLY A 118 5.79 31.40 0.27
N ALA A 119 4.84 31.61 1.17
CA ALA A 119 4.24 32.89 1.49
C ALA A 119 4.27 33.14 3.00
N LYS A 120 4.58 34.38 3.40
CA LYS A 120 4.50 34.81 4.80
C LYS A 120 3.10 35.31 5.13
N PHE A 121 2.70 35.11 6.39
CA PHE A 121 1.44 35.64 6.90
C PHE A 121 1.63 37.11 7.28
N ASP A 122 0.57 37.92 7.16
CA ASP A 122 0.61 39.34 7.56
C ASP A 122 0.99 39.52 9.04
N LYS A 123 0.57 38.57 9.88
CA LYS A 123 0.86 38.55 11.31
C LYS A 123 0.96 37.11 11.80
N SER A 124 2.07 36.79 12.44
CA SER A 124 2.22 35.49 13.09
C SER A 124 1.28 35.33 14.29
N PHE A 125 1.00 34.07 14.66
CA PHE A 125 0.08 33.75 15.73
C PHE A 125 0.45 32.42 16.40
N SER A 126 -0.05 32.20 17.61
CA SER A 126 -0.06 30.89 18.24
C SER A 126 -1.46 30.30 18.20
N ASN A 127 -1.58 28.99 18.00
CA ASN A 127 -2.84 28.26 18.11
C ASN A 127 -3.18 27.85 19.56
N LYS A 128 -2.43 28.31 20.56
CA LYS A 128 -2.71 28.00 21.97
C LYS A 128 -4.16 28.32 22.37
N GLY A 129 -4.87 27.33 22.89
CA GLY A 129 -6.27 27.43 23.33
C GLY A 129 -7.28 27.56 22.18
N LYS A 130 -6.88 27.26 20.95
CA LYS A 130 -7.71 27.35 19.74
C LYS A 130 -7.47 26.14 18.85
N SER A 131 -8.46 25.80 18.02
CA SER A 131 -8.22 24.87 16.91
C SER A 131 -7.39 25.53 15.82
N LEU A 132 -6.59 24.75 15.11
CA LEU A 132 -5.87 25.12 13.90
C LEU A 132 -6.45 24.30 12.75
N VAL A 133 -6.87 24.97 11.68
CA VAL A 133 -7.39 24.33 10.48
C VAL A 133 -6.52 24.73 9.30
N ILE A 134 -5.96 23.74 8.61
CA ILE A 134 -5.20 23.90 7.36
C ILE A 134 -6.00 23.23 6.26
N GLN A 135 -6.36 23.97 5.22
CA GLN A 135 -7.12 23.43 4.11
C GLN A 135 -6.60 23.99 2.79
N PHE A 136 -6.55 23.14 1.76
CA PHE A 136 -6.17 23.50 0.41
C PHE A 136 -6.70 22.46 -0.59
N SER A 137 -6.82 22.84 -1.85
CA SER A 137 -7.21 21.92 -2.92
C SER A 137 -6.00 21.52 -3.77
N VAL A 138 -6.03 20.27 -4.23
CA VAL A 138 -5.00 19.68 -5.10
C VAL A 138 -5.68 19.00 -6.28
N LYS A 139 -5.16 19.25 -7.48
CA LYS A 139 -5.58 18.56 -8.70
C LYS A 139 -4.38 17.96 -9.40
N HIS A 140 -4.39 16.63 -9.57
CA HIS A 140 -3.36 15.90 -10.30
C HIS A 140 -3.81 15.61 -11.74
N GLU A 141 -4.05 16.66 -12.55
CA GLU A 141 -4.57 16.54 -13.92
C GLU A 141 -3.71 15.66 -14.85
N GLN A 142 -2.42 15.57 -14.57
CA GLN A 142 -1.43 14.86 -15.38
C GLN A 142 -1.39 13.35 -15.16
N ASP A 143 -2.24 12.80 -14.29
CA ASP A 143 -2.16 11.40 -13.84
C ASP A 143 -0.78 11.11 -13.22
N ILE A 144 -0.57 11.68 -12.04
CA ILE A 144 0.73 11.72 -11.35
C ILE A 144 1.22 10.30 -11.03
N ASP A 145 2.47 10.03 -11.39
CA ASP A 145 3.14 8.75 -11.19
C ASP A 145 4.00 8.72 -9.92
N CYS A 146 4.80 9.77 -9.71
CA CYS A 146 5.52 10.01 -8.47
C CYS A 146 5.73 11.51 -8.20
N GLY A 147 5.19 12.00 -7.09
CA GLY A 147 5.46 13.32 -6.56
C GLY A 147 4.55 13.74 -5.41
N GLY A 148 5.00 14.79 -4.72
CA GLY A 148 4.29 15.36 -3.56
C GLY A 148 3.19 16.34 -3.96
N GLY A 149 2.17 16.40 -3.11
CA GLY A 149 1.07 17.37 -3.14
C GLY A 149 0.77 17.98 -1.77
N TYR A 150 1.78 18.13 -0.90
CA TYR A 150 1.63 18.59 0.48
C TYR A 150 2.05 20.05 0.71
N VAL A 151 1.55 20.64 1.79
CA VAL A 151 1.96 21.95 2.30
C VAL A 151 2.83 21.79 3.56
N LYS A 152 3.78 22.70 3.74
CA LYS A 152 4.54 22.89 4.98
C LYS A 152 4.08 24.18 5.67
N LEU A 153 3.64 24.09 6.92
CA LEU A 153 3.37 25.23 7.80
C LEU A 153 4.61 25.52 8.64
N MET A 154 5.06 26.78 8.68
CA MET A 154 6.38 27.17 9.21
C MET A 154 6.28 28.39 10.15
N ALA A 155 7.35 28.63 10.89
CA ALA A 155 7.53 29.81 11.73
C ALA A 155 7.66 31.10 10.90
N SER A 156 7.48 32.26 11.54
CA SER A 156 7.50 33.57 10.88
C SER A 156 8.90 34.04 10.47
N ASP A 157 9.92 33.55 11.15
CA ASP A 157 11.33 33.86 10.94
C ASP A 157 11.97 33.08 9.79
N VAL A 158 11.27 32.10 9.20
CA VAL A 158 11.76 31.29 8.07
C VAL A 158 12.27 32.16 6.91
N ASN A 159 13.41 31.77 6.34
CA ASN A 159 13.97 32.39 5.14
C ASN A 159 13.38 31.73 3.88
N LEU A 160 12.36 32.34 3.30
CA LEU A 160 11.70 31.79 2.10
C LEU A 160 12.56 31.87 0.83
N GLU A 161 13.60 32.71 0.80
CA GLU A 161 14.56 32.71 -0.31
C GLU A 161 15.50 31.49 -0.27
N ASP A 162 15.60 30.81 0.87
CA ASP A 162 16.42 29.62 1.10
C ASP A 162 15.55 28.42 1.54
N PHE A 163 14.39 28.28 0.90
CA PHE A 163 13.40 27.25 1.24
C PHE A 163 13.67 25.93 0.48
N HIS A 164 13.71 24.81 1.19
CA HIS A 164 14.04 23.48 0.65
C HIS A 164 13.56 22.34 1.56
N GLY A 165 13.90 21.09 1.19
CA GLY A 165 13.60 19.83 1.89
C GLY A 165 13.86 19.87 3.40
N GLU A 166 15.00 20.42 3.81
CA GLU A 166 15.50 20.40 5.18
C GLU A 166 15.06 21.63 6.00
N THR A 167 14.32 22.57 5.40
CA THR A 167 13.86 23.77 6.12
C THR A 167 12.95 23.35 7.27
N PRO A 168 13.20 23.80 8.52
CA PRO A 168 12.34 23.50 9.66
C PRO A 168 10.90 23.93 9.42
N TYR A 169 9.95 23.04 9.73
CA TYR A 169 8.52 23.27 9.62
C TYR A 169 7.82 22.77 10.90
N HIS A 170 6.62 23.26 11.16
CA HIS A 170 5.77 22.81 12.25
C HIS A 170 4.92 21.61 11.85
N ILE A 171 4.23 21.73 10.71
CA ILE A 171 3.32 20.69 10.20
C ILE A 171 3.55 20.51 8.71
N MET A 172 3.74 19.26 8.25
CA MET A 172 3.62 18.90 6.84
C MET A 172 2.33 18.10 6.65
N PHE A 173 1.47 18.57 5.74
CA PHE A 173 0.15 17.98 5.51
C PHE A 173 -0.19 17.90 4.02
N GLY A 174 -0.61 16.74 3.54
CA GLY A 174 -1.20 16.57 2.21
C GLY A 174 -0.87 15.26 1.51
N PRO A 175 -1.42 15.03 0.31
CA PRO A 175 -1.20 13.82 -0.47
C PRO A 175 0.26 13.67 -0.93
N ASP A 176 0.73 12.43 -0.97
CA ASP A 176 1.99 12.02 -1.59
C ASP A 176 1.75 10.71 -2.35
N ILE A 177 1.96 10.78 -3.66
CA ILE A 177 1.69 9.71 -4.60
C ILE A 177 3.01 9.33 -5.22
N CYS A 178 3.52 8.12 -4.96
CA CYS A 178 4.70 7.59 -5.62
C CYS A 178 4.54 6.09 -5.88
N GLY A 179 4.18 5.77 -7.13
CA GLY A 179 3.92 4.41 -7.58
C GLY A 179 2.72 3.75 -6.87
N PRO A 180 2.59 2.42 -6.99
CA PRO A 180 1.51 1.68 -6.34
C PRO A 180 1.68 1.56 -4.81
N GLY A 181 2.90 1.73 -4.29
CA GLY A 181 3.22 1.51 -2.87
C GLY A 181 3.03 2.72 -1.95
N THR A 182 3.05 3.95 -2.49
CA THR A 182 2.91 5.18 -1.69
C THR A 182 1.74 5.99 -2.22
N LYS A 183 0.56 5.84 -1.62
CA LYS A 183 -0.65 6.62 -1.93
C LYS A 183 -1.33 7.06 -0.65
N LYS A 184 -0.69 7.98 0.07
CA LYS A 184 -1.10 8.36 1.42
C LYS A 184 -1.09 9.87 1.62
N VAL A 185 -1.87 10.31 2.61
CA VAL A 185 -1.86 11.67 3.12
C VAL A 185 -0.87 11.72 4.27
N HIS A 186 0.23 12.45 4.10
CA HIS A 186 1.16 12.70 5.20
C HIS A 186 0.53 13.68 6.18
N VAL A 187 0.67 13.38 7.46
CA VAL A 187 0.39 14.29 8.58
C VAL A 187 1.59 14.18 9.52
N ILE A 188 2.52 15.11 9.39
CA ILE A 188 3.79 15.10 10.11
C ILE A 188 3.83 16.32 11.02
N PHE A 189 4.03 16.09 12.31
CA PHE A 189 4.18 17.13 13.31
C PHE A 189 5.63 17.20 13.77
N HIS A 190 6.18 18.41 13.81
CA HIS A 190 7.47 18.66 14.44
C HIS A 190 7.27 18.85 15.93
N TYR A 191 7.99 18.07 16.75
CA TYR A 191 7.96 18.13 18.21
C TYR A 191 9.32 17.73 18.80
N LYS A 192 9.88 18.59 19.67
CA LYS A 192 11.20 18.42 20.31
C LYS A 192 12.31 18.05 19.32
N ASP A 193 12.53 18.92 18.31
CA ASP A 193 13.57 18.81 17.28
C ASP A 193 13.49 17.55 16.40
N ARG A 194 12.34 16.86 16.37
CA ARG A 194 12.09 15.68 15.54
C ARG A 194 10.76 15.79 14.80
N ASN A 195 10.74 15.24 13.58
CA ASN A 195 9.54 15.14 12.76
C ASN A 195 8.89 13.78 13.02
N HIS A 196 7.66 13.77 13.52
CA HIS A 196 6.90 12.56 13.84
C HIS A 196 5.86 12.31 12.76
N MET A 197 5.97 11.17 12.09
CA MET A 197 4.99 10.72 11.11
C MET A 197 3.80 10.05 11.79
N ILE A 198 2.62 10.18 11.20
CA ILE A 198 1.41 9.50 11.67
C ILE A 198 1.56 7.97 11.58
N LYS A 199 1.09 7.25 12.60
CA LYS A 199 1.12 5.77 12.64
C LYS A 199 0.08 5.13 11.72
N LYS A 200 -1.04 5.82 11.52
CA LYS A 200 -2.17 5.37 10.68
C LYS A 200 -1.89 5.64 9.20
N ASP A 201 -2.38 4.76 8.33
CA ASP A 201 -2.30 4.93 6.88
C ASP A 201 -3.57 5.59 6.35
N ILE A 202 -3.46 6.85 5.91
CA ILE A 202 -4.57 7.63 5.36
C ILE A 202 -4.47 7.62 3.84
N ARG A 203 -5.35 6.87 3.16
CA ARG A 203 -5.33 6.77 1.69
C ARG A 203 -5.73 8.10 1.02
N CYS A 204 -4.88 8.61 0.13
CA CYS A 204 -5.19 9.81 -0.67
C CYS A 204 -6.03 9.46 -1.92
N LYS A 205 -6.59 10.48 -2.56
CA LYS A 205 -7.25 10.35 -3.87
C LYS A 205 -6.22 10.58 -4.97
N ASP A 206 -6.18 9.67 -5.95
CA ASP A 206 -5.19 9.61 -7.02
C ASP A 206 -5.79 9.79 -8.42
N ASP A 207 -7.05 10.23 -8.50
CA ASP A 207 -7.69 10.56 -9.78
C ASP A 207 -7.27 11.96 -10.29
N VAL A 208 -7.73 12.32 -11.49
CA VAL A 208 -7.35 13.57 -12.18
C VAL A 208 -8.17 14.79 -11.74
N PHE A 209 -9.15 14.63 -10.85
CA PHE A 209 -10.05 15.69 -10.42
C PHE A 209 -9.47 16.50 -9.25
N THR A 210 -10.10 17.65 -8.98
CA THR A 210 -9.74 18.47 -7.81
C THR A 210 -10.28 17.86 -6.53
N HIS A 211 -9.40 17.66 -5.54
CA HIS A 211 -9.72 17.19 -4.20
C HIS A 211 -9.36 18.22 -3.12
N LEU A 212 -10.19 18.32 -2.09
CA LEU A 212 -9.99 19.21 -0.95
C LEU A 212 -9.40 18.44 0.23
N TYR A 213 -8.25 18.86 0.74
CA TYR A 213 -7.61 18.27 1.92
C TYR A 213 -7.71 19.24 3.09
N THR A 214 -8.25 18.78 4.21
CA THR A 214 -8.40 19.59 5.44
C THR A 214 -7.83 18.84 6.64
N LEU A 215 -6.91 19.48 7.36
CA LEU A 215 -6.41 19.03 8.66
C LEU A 215 -6.95 19.96 9.75
N ILE A 216 -7.61 19.38 10.75
CA ILE A 216 -8.11 20.06 11.94
C ILE A 216 -7.30 19.54 13.12
N VAL A 217 -6.65 20.45 13.85
CA VAL A 217 -5.93 20.15 15.08
C VAL A 217 -6.60 20.93 16.20
N ASN A 218 -7.21 20.23 17.14
CA ASN A 218 -8.00 20.83 18.21
C ASN A 218 -7.16 21.13 19.45
N SER A 219 -7.68 22.01 20.31
CA SER A 219 -7.01 22.42 21.55
C SER A 219 -7.00 21.37 22.66
N ASP A 220 -7.66 20.23 22.45
CA ASP A 220 -7.76 19.09 23.35
C ASP A 220 -6.83 17.93 22.94
N ASN A 221 -5.80 18.20 22.13
CA ASN A 221 -4.91 17.20 21.54
C ASN A 221 -5.61 16.18 20.63
N THR A 222 -6.82 16.47 20.12
CA THR A 222 -7.43 15.66 19.06
C THR A 222 -7.16 16.23 17.67
N TYR A 223 -7.23 15.39 16.66
CA TYR A 223 -7.13 15.81 15.27
C TYR A 223 -8.20 15.14 14.40
N GLU A 224 -8.50 15.77 13.28
CA GLU A 224 -9.37 15.22 12.23
C GLU A 224 -8.80 15.56 10.86
N VAL A 225 -8.66 14.55 10.00
CA VAL A 225 -8.30 14.69 8.58
C VAL A 225 -9.57 14.48 7.77
N GLN A 226 -9.90 15.46 6.93
CA GLN A 226 -11.01 15.38 5.98
C GLN A 226 -10.49 15.42 4.55
N ILE A 227 -11.13 14.63 3.69
CA ILE A 227 -10.93 14.63 2.24
C ILE A 227 -12.29 14.92 1.60
N ASP A 228 -12.37 15.93 0.75
CA ASP A 228 -13.62 16.40 0.11
C ASP A 228 -14.74 16.79 1.11
N GLY A 229 -14.36 17.17 2.33
CA GLY A 229 -15.28 17.48 3.42
C GLY A 229 -15.85 16.25 4.14
N GLU A 230 -15.44 15.05 3.75
CA GLU A 230 -15.73 13.80 4.44
C GLU A 230 -14.61 13.46 5.42
N LYS A 231 -14.96 12.99 6.61
CA LYS A 231 -14.00 12.59 7.64
C LYS A 231 -13.28 11.31 7.20
N ALA A 232 -11.98 11.44 6.90
CA ALA A 232 -11.13 10.33 6.48
C ALA A 232 -10.50 9.63 7.68
N GLU A 233 -10.04 10.39 8.68
CA GLU A 233 -9.42 9.84 9.90
C GLU A 233 -9.55 10.83 11.07
N SER A 234 -9.56 10.33 12.31
CA SER A 234 -9.47 11.16 13.52
C SER A 234 -8.93 10.38 14.71
N GLY A 235 -8.35 11.09 15.66
CA GLY A 235 -7.93 10.49 16.91
C GLY A 235 -7.29 11.48 17.85
N GLU A 236 -6.48 10.94 18.75
CA GLU A 236 -5.67 11.70 19.69
C GLU A 236 -4.23 11.78 19.18
N LEU A 237 -3.62 12.96 19.27
CA LEU A 237 -2.23 13.21 18.89
C LEU A 237 -1.27 12.27 19.64
N GLU A 238 -1.51 12.01 20.92
CA GLU A 238 -0.67 11.13 21.74
C GLU A 238 -0.75 9.64 21.33
N ALA A 239 -1.91 9.20 20.83
CA ALA A 239 -2.13 7.81 20.44
C ALA A 239 -1.55 7.52 19.05
N ASP A 240 -1.76 8.44 18.11
CA ASP A 240 -1.47 8.22 16.69
C ASP A 240 -0.06 8.68 16.24
N TRP A 241 0.73 9.27 17.14
CA TRP A 241 2.15 9.61 16.96
C TRP A 241 3.00 9.20 18.16
N ASP A 242 4.33 9.10 18.00
CA ASP A 242 5.29 8.79 19.08
C ASP A 242 5.90 10.05 19.70
N PHE A 243 5.05 11.02 20.09
CA PHE A 243 5.53 12.26 20.72
C PHE A 243 6.15 12.03 22.09
N LEU A 244 5.57 11.11 22.87
CA LEU A 244 5.93 10.81 24.24
C LEU A 244 6.37 9.34 24.37
N PRO A 245 7.23 9.01 25.34
CA PRO A 245 7.55 7.62 25.66
C PRO A 245 6.30 6.77 25.96
N PRO A 246 6.34 5.44 25.78
CA PRO A 246 5.18 4.57 26.05
C PRO A 246 4.77 4.67 27.52
N LYS A 247 3.46 4.63 27.81
CA LYS A 247 2.92 4.72 29.18
C LYS A 247 3.34 3.55 30.08
N LYS A 248 3.61 2.39 29.48
CA LYS A 248 4.01 1.15 30.18
C LYS A 248 5.25 0.56 29.55
N ILE A 249 6.14 0.05 30.39
CA ILE A 249 7.34 -0.70 29.99
C ILE A 249 7.34 -2.05 30.71
N LYS A 250 8.01 -3.06 30.15
CA LYS A 250 8.23 -4.33 30.85
C LYS A 250 9.03 -4.08 32.12
N ASP A 251 8.62 -4.68 33.23
CA ASP A 251 9.27 -4.53 34.54
C ASP A 251 10.72 -5.03 34.51
N PRO A 252 11.75 -4.15 34.48
CA PRO A 252 13.13 -4.60 34.37
C PRO A 252 13.59 -5.49 35.54
N ASP A 253 12.89 -5.49 36.67
CA ASP A 253 13.18 -6.32 37.84
C ASP A 253 12.49 -7.70 37.81
N ALA A 254 11.52 -7.91 36.91
CA ALA A 254 10.74 -9.14 36.85
C ALA A 254 11.49 -10.27 36.14
N LYS A 255 11.99 -11.25 36.91
CA LYS A 255 12.52 -12.51 36.40
C LYS A 255 11.47 -13.61 36.43
N LYS A 256 11.50 -14.51 35.44
CA LYS A 256 10.66 -15.73 35.43
C LYS A 256 10.96 -16.59 36.67
N PRO A 257 9.96 -17.01 37.46
CA PRO A 257 10.20 -17.86 38.63
C PRO A 257 10.81 -19.22 38.24
N GLU A 258 11.78 -19.70 39.02
CA GLU A 258 12.45 -20.99 38.75
C GLU A 258 11.50 -22.20 38.84
N ASP A 259 10.42 -22.08 39.62
CA ASP A 259 9.40 -23.12 39.81
C ASP A 259 8.25 -23.03 38.78
N TRP A 260 8.41 -22.24 37.72
CA TRP A 260 7.40 -22.04 36.68
C TRP A 260 7.53 -23.06 35.56
N ASP A 261 6.76 -24.15 35.63
CA ASP A 261 6.72 -25.17 34.58
C ASP A 261 5.66 -24.85 33.51
N GLU A 262 6.09 -24.72 32.26
CA GLU A 262 5.24 -24.45 31.10
C GLU A 262 4.82 -25.72 30.34
N ARG A 263 5.27 -26.90 30.79
CA ARG A 263 4.87 -28.18 30.18
C ARG A 263 3.56 -28.66 30.78
N GLU A 264 2.51 -28.67 29.97
CA GLU A 264 1.17 -29.11 30.41
C GLU A 264 1.11 -30.63 30.69
N PHE A 265 1.93 -31.42 30.00
CA PHE A 265 1.98 -32.88 30.13
C PHE A 265 3.41 -33.37 30.40
N ILE A 266 3.54 -34.34 31.30
CA ILE A 266 4.78 -35.05 31.63
C ILE A 266 4.55 -36.56 31.46
N ASP A 267 5.60 -37.34 31.23
CA ASP A 267 5.47 -38.80 31.13
C ASP A 267 4.98 -39.40 32.46
N ASP A 268 4.04 -40.34 32.38
CA ASP A 268 3.53 -41.05 33.54
C ASP A 268 4.46 -42.19 33.93
N GLU A 269 5.32 -41.93 34.92
CA GLU A 269 6.29 -42.91 35.45
C GLU A 269 5.65 -44.21 35.97
N ASP A 270 4.34 -44.22 36.25
CA ASP A 270 3.61 -45.40 36.73
C ASP A 270 3.07 -46.29 35.60
N ASP A 271 3.07 -45.82 34.35
CA ASP A 271 2.59 -46.61 33.21
C ASP A 271 3.63 -47.68 32.84
N LYS A 272 3.21 -48.96 32.86
CA LYS A 272 4.08 -50.10 32.57
C LYS A 272 3.74 -50.71 31.23
N LYS A 273 4.78 -50.97 30.43
CA LYS A 273 4.68 -51.65 29.13
C LYS A 273 3.97 -53.01 29.25
N PRO A 274 2.86 -53.26 28.52
CA PRO A 274 2.20 -54.55 28.51
C PRO A 274 3.09 -55.68 27.95
N GLU A 275 3.02 -56.88 28.52
CA GLU A 275 3.85 -58.03 28.09
C GLU A 275 3.56 -58.47 26.63
N ASP A 276 2.33 -58.30 26.14
CA ASP A 276 1.91 -58.66 24.76
C ASP A 276 2.19 -57.54 23.72
N TRP A 277 3.03 -56.56 24.05
CA TRP A 277 3.35 -55.45 23.14
C TRP A 277 4.49 -55.80 22.18
N ASP A 278 5.47 -56.58 22.64
CA ASP A 278 6.69 -56.92 21.89
C ASP A 278 6.45 -58.11 20.95
N LYS A 279 5.74 -57.85 19.85
CA LYS A 279 5.61 -58.79 18.73
C LYS A 279 6.59 -58.41 17.61
N PRO A 280 7.13 -59.37 16.86
CA PRO A 280 8.03 -59.06 15.74
C PRO A 280 7.28 -58.30 14.66
N GLU A 281 7.95 -57.37 13.97
CA GLU A 281 7.37 -56.54 12.90
C GLU A 281 6.96 -57.35 11.66
N HIS A 282 7.67 -58.44 11.35
CA HIS A 282 7.36 -59.33 10.22
C HIS A 282 7.26 -60.80 10.66
N ILE A 283 6.30 -61.54 10.09
CA ILE A 283 6.08 -62.97 10.25
C ILE A 283 6.11 -63.67 8.88
N PRO A 284 6.43 -64.98 8.77
CA PRO A 284 6.35 -65.67 7.49
C PRO A 284 4.91 -65.73 6.96
N ASP A 285 4.72 -65.49 5.67
CA ASP A 285 3.41 -65.44 4.99
C ASP A 285 2.69 -66.80 5.12
N PRO A 286 1.57 -66.87 5.87
CA PRO A 286 0.84 -68.11 6.05
C PRO A 286 0.13 -68.60 4.78
N ASP A 287 -0.11 -67.73 3.80
CA ASP A 287 -0.81 -68.04 2.55
C ASP A 287 0.13 -68.37 1.38
N ALA A 288 1.43 -68.13 1.55
CA ALA A 288 2.42 -68.47 0.55
C ALA A 288 2.48 -69.99 0.34
N LYS A 289 2.41 -70.40 -0.93
CA LYS A 289 2.59 -71.79 -1.35
C LYS A 289 3.85 -71.90 -2.18
N LYS A 290 4.64 -72.94 -1.91
CA LYS A 290 5.82 -73.28 -2.70
C LYS A 290 5.47 -73.39 -4.19
N PRO A 291 6.16 -72.66 -5.10
CA PRO A 291 5.94 -72.76 -6.54
C PRO A 291 6.11 -74.19 -7.06
N GLU A 292 5.30 -74.61 -8.03
CA GLU A 292 5.35 -75.98 -8.59
C GLU A 292 6.64 -76.27 -9.37
N ASP A 293 7.33 -75.23 -9.84
CA ASP A 293 8.60 -75.28 -10.56
C ASP A 293 9.83 -75.14 -9.65
N TRP A 294 9.64 -75.06 -8.32
CA TRP A 294 10.73 -74.94 -7.35
C TRP A 294 11.46 -76.27 -7.14
N ASP A 295 12.75 -76.29 -7.45
CA ASP A 295 13.62 -77.46 -7.27
C ASP A 295 14.51 -77.28 -6.04
N ASP A 296 14.23 -77.98 -4.93
CA ASP A 296 15.03 -77.86 -3.70
C ASP A 296 16.51 -78.18 -3.90
N GLU A 297 16.87 -78.94 -4.93
CA GLU A 297 18.25 -79.33 -5.25
C GLU A 297 19.01 -78.22 -6.00
N MET A 298 18.31 -77.35 -6.76
CA MET A 298 18.86 -76.21 -7.49
C MET A 298 18.64 -74.87 -6.77
N ASP A 299 17.48 -74.68 -6.15
CA ASP A 299 16.99 -73.42 -5.58
C ASP A 299 17.10 -73.37 -4.04
N GLY A 300 17.39 -74.50 -3.37
CA GLY A 300 17.45 -74.63 -1.92
C GLY A 300 16.09 -74.84 -1.24
N GLU A 301 16.09 -75.08 0.08
CA GLU A 301 14.83 -75.24 0.83
C GLU A 301 14.00 -73.96 0.75
N TRP A 302 12.78 -74.08 0.24
CA TRP A 302 11.85 -72.96 0.11
C TRP A 302 11.40 -72.44 1.48
N GLU A 303 11.65 -71.14 1.74
CA GLU A 303 11.08 -70.41 2.88
C GLU A 303 10.00 -69.43 2.38
N PRO A 304 8.83 -69.36 3.04
CA PRO A 304 7.79 -68.41 2.68
C PRO A 304 8.26 -66.96 2.87
N PRO A 305 7.84 -66.01 2.00
CA PRO A 305 8.16 -64.60 2.14
C PRO A 305 7.66 -64.05 3.48
N MET A 306 8.36 -63.09 4.07
CA MET A 306 7.91 -62.44 5.31
C MET A 306 6.88 -61.36 4.97
N VAL A 307 5.74 -61.35 5.68
CA VAL A 307 4.70 -60.34 5.63
C VAL A 307 4.64 -59.58 6.96
N ASP A 308 4.13 -58.36 6.92
CA ASP A 308 3.96 -57.55 8.11
C ASP A 308 3.07 -58.26 9.11
N ASN A 309 3.52 -58.32 10.36
CA ASN A 309 2.76 -58.89 11.44
C ASN A 309 1.61 -57.94 11.80
N PRO A 310 0.34 -58.32 11.56
CA PRO A 310 -0.80 -57.46 11.90
C PRO A 310 -0.92 -57.22 13.41
N GLU A 311 -0.19 -57.95 14.23
CA GLU A 311 -0.16 -57.77 15.68
C GLU A 311 0.99 -56.87 16.18
N TYR A 312 1.88 -56.38 15.32
CA TYR A 312 2.94 -55.44 15.71
C TYR A 312 2.35 -54.06 16.02
N LYS A 313 2.58 -53.56 17.24
CA LYS A 313 2.00 -52.30 17.75
C LYS A 313 3.01 -51.14 17.79
N GLY A 314 4.21 -51.32 17.23
CA GLY A 314 5.29 -50.32 17.26
C GLY A 314 5.99 -50.19 18.61
N GLU A 315 6.92 -49.24 18.73
CA GLU A 315 7.65 -48.99 19.98
C GLU A 315 6.75 -48.34 21.04
N TRP A 316 6.72 -48.95 22.23
CA TRP A 316 5.89 -48.46 23.34
C TRP A 316 6.48 -47.18 23.97
N LYS A 317 5.62 -46.18 24.18
CA LYS A 317 5.92 -44.97 24.97
C LYS A 317 4.96 -44.88 26.16
N PRO A 318 5.43 -44.44 27.35
CA PRO A 318 4.55 -44.25 28.51
C PRO A 318 3.47 -43.21 28.20
N LYS A 319 2.28 -43.39 28.76
CA LYS A 319 1.21 -42.38 28.67
C LYS A 319 1.67 -41.06 29.27
N GLN A 320 1.18 -39.96 28.73
CA GLN A 320 1.41 -38.64 29.33
C GLN A 320 0.34 -38.33 30.38
N LYS A 321 0.77 -37.86 31.56
CA LYS A 321 -0.11 -37.34 32.60
C LYS A 321 -0.03 -35.82 32.68
N LYS A 322 -1.12 -35.19 33.12
CA LYS A 322 -1.16 -33.74 33.32
C LYS A 322 -0.12 -33.36 34.39
N ASN A 323 0.74 -32.41 34.06
CA ASN A 323 1.75 -31.91 34.99
C ASN A 323 1.07 -31.09 36.10
N PRO A 324 1.10 -31.52 37.36
CA PRO A 324 0.51 -30.76 38.46
C PRO A 324 1.23 -29.43 38.74
N ALA A 325 2.45 -29.26 38.24
CA ALA A 325 3.22 -28.02 38.34
C ALA A 325 3.03 -27.07 37.15
N TYR A 326 2.16 -27.39 36.18
CA TYR A 326 1.90 -26.52 35.04
C TYR A 326 1.24 -25.21 35.46
N LYS A 327 1.90 -24.08 35.19
CA LYS A 327 1.41 -22.73 35.54
C LYS A 327 1.01 -21.88 34.34
N GLY A 328 1.00 -22.46 33.13
CA GLY A 328 0.76 -21.71 31.88
C GLY A 328 2.01 -21.00 31.37
N LYS A 329 1.93 -20.29 30.25
CA LYS A 329 3.04 -19.48 29.73
C LYS A 329 3.28 -18.27 30.63
N TRP A 330 4.53 -18.03 31.04
CA TRP A 330 4.85 -16.87 31.86
C TRP A 330 4.65 -15.57 31.08
N ILE A 331 3.80 -14.67 31.60
CA ILE A 331 3.59 -13.32 31.06
C ILE A 331 4.41 -12.35 31.89
N HIS A 332 5.32 -11.64 31.23
CA HIS A 332 6.18 -10.65 31.87
C HIS A 332 5.35 -9.45 32.36
N PRO A 333 5.45 -9.04 33.64
CA PRO A 333 4.74 -7.87 34.17
C PRO A 333 5.14 -6.57 33.44
N GLU A 334 4.19 -5.65 33.29
CA GLU A 334 4.40 -4.28 32.79
C GLU A 334 4.19 -3.28 33.93
N ILE A 335 5.10 -2.30 34.06
CA ILE A 335 5.04 -1.19 35.03
C ILE A 335 4.85 0.14 34.30
N GLU A 336 4.38 1.15 35.04
CA GLU A 336 4.31 2.53 34.53
C GLU A 336 5.71 3.03 34.15
N ASN A 337 5.83 3.67 32.99
CA ASN A 337 7.10 4.22 32.54
C ASN A 337 7.44 5.50 33.31
N PRO A 338 8.53 5.53 34.12
CA PRO A 338 8.90 6.72 34.88
C PRO A 338 9.31 7.91 33.98
N ASP A 339 9.71 7.65 32.73
CA ASP A 339 10.08 8.69 31.77
C ASP A 339 8.86 9.29 31.04
N TYR A 340 7.68 8.69 31.19
CA TYR A 340 6.45 9.24 30.64
C TYR A 340 5.99 10.46 31.45
N THR A 341 5.93 11.62 30.79
CA THR A 341 5.30 12.83 31.34
C THR A 341 4.21 13.28 30.37
N PRO A 342 2.95 13.38 30.80
CA PRO A 342 1.87 13.87 29.95
C PRO A 342 2.14 15.32 29.53
N ASP A 343 1.87 15.63 28.25
CA ASP A 343 1.98 16.98 27.69
C ASP A 343 0.63 17.41 27.11
N ASP A 344 -0.05 18.34 27.78
CA ASP A 344 -1.34 18.87 27.33
C ASP A 344 -1.19 19.89 26.16
N ASN A 345 0.04 20.22 25.75
CA ASN A 345 0.31 21.22 24.72
C ASN A 345 0.91 20.63 23.43
N LEU A 346 0.72 19.33 23.16
CA LEU A 346 1.22 18.68 21.92
C LEU A 346 0.71 19.39 20.66
N TYR A 347 -0.52 19.93 20.68
CA TYR A 347 -1.09 20.69 19.57
C TYR A 347 -0.48 22.09 19.37
N VAL A 348 0.21 22.66 20.36
CA VAL A 348 0.54 24.09 20.42
C VAL A 348 1.84 24.39 19.67
N TYR A 349 1.76 25.37 18.77
CA TYR A 349 2.90 26.06 18.19
C TYR A 349 2.86 27.53 18.61
N ASP A 350 3.98 28.05 19.13
CA ASP A 350 4.07 29.41 19.66
C ASP A 350 4.14 30.48 18.56
N ASP A 351 4.67 30.14 17.39
CA ASP A 351 4.82 31.06 16.25
C ASP A 351 4.52 30.37 14.92
N ILE A 352 3.32 30.56 14.39
CA ILE A 352 2.93 30.16 13.04
C ILE A 352 2.90 31.41 12.17
N GLY A 353 3.68 31.44 11.08
CA GLY A 353 3.83 32.66 10.28
C GLY A 353 4.15 32.50 8.80
N ALA A 354 4.29 31.29 8.28
CA ALA A 354 4.49 31.05 6.85
C ALA A 354 3.90 29.71 6.40
N ILE A 355 3.58 29.62 5.11
CA ILE A 355 3.16 28.38 4.44
C ILE A 355 3.94 28.22 3.14
N GLY A 356 4.24 27.00 2.72
CA GLY A 356 4.95 26.77 1.46
C GLY A 356 4.75 25.38 0.88
N PHE A 357 5.05 25.27 -0.41
CA PHE A 357 5.14 24.03 -1.16
C PHE A 357 6.61 23.75 -1.45
N ASP A 358 7.09 22.60 -1.00
CA ASP A 358 8.43 22.09 -1.26
C ASP A 358 8.29 20.64 -1.72
N LEU A 359 8.31 20.42 -3.03
CA LEU A 359 7.80 19.22 -3.67
C LEU A 359 8.77 18.70 -4.74
N TRP A 360 8.89 17.38 -4.84
CA TRP A 360 9.46 16.70 -6.00
C TRP A 360 8.32 16.16 -6.88
N GLN A 361 8.40 16.32 -8.20
CA GLN A 361 7.46 15.73 -9.14
C GLN A 361 8.17 15.16 -10.37
N VAL A 362 7.91 13.89 -10.68
CA VAL A 362 8.35 13.22 -11.91
C VAL A 362 7.53 13.74 -13.09
N LYS A 363 6.20 13.62 -13.05
CA LYS A 363 5.30 14.33 -13.98
C LYS A 363 4.77 15.63 -13.37
N SER A 364 5.05 16.74 -14.03
CA SER A 364 4.49 18.05 -13.69
C SER A 364 3.05 18.19 -14.18
N GLY A 365 2.31 19.09 -13.54
CA GLY A 365 0.94 19.40 -13.89
C GLY A 365 0.01 19.56 -12.70
N THR A 366 0.48 19.27 -11.48
CA THR A 366 -0.29 19.42 -10.26
C THR A 366 -0.66 20.89 -10.05
N ILE A 367 -1.93 21.14 -9.74
CA ILE A 367 -2.46 22.48 -9.48
C ILE A 367 -2.85 22.56 -7.99
N PHE A 368 -2.36 23.59 -7.31
CA PHE A 368 -2.70 23.92 -5.93
C PHE A 368 -3.58 25.18 -5.89
N ASP A 369 -4.68 25.14 -5.14
CA ASP A 369 -5.58 26.28 -5.01
C ASP A 369 -6.26 26.31 -3.62
N ASP A 370 -7.08 27.33 -3.36
CA ASP A 370 -7.95 27.46 -2.19
C ASP A 370 -7.24 27.24 -0.84
N VAL A 371 -6.03 27.78 -0.68
CA VAL A 371 -5.25 27.63 0.55
C VAL A 371 -5.82 28.52 1.64
N ILE A 372 -6.22 27.95 2.77
CA ILE A 372 -6.74 28.66 3.94
C ILE A 372 -6.14 28.11 5.25
N VAL A 373 -5.73 29.02 6.13
CA VAL A 373 -5.32 28.72 7.51
C VAL A 373 -6.18 29.55 8.46
N THR A 374 -6.96 28.89 9.32
CA THR A 374 -7.98 29.53 10.17
C THR A 374 -8.12 28.83 11.53
N ASP A 375 -8.73 29.49 12.52
CA ASP A 375 -9.11 28.87 13.80
C ASP A 375 -10.56 28.35 13.86
N SER A 376 -11.27 28.39 12.74
CA SER A 376 -12.68 27.97 12.65
C SER A 376 -12.90 26.89 11.60
N VAL A 377 -13.34 25.72 12.05
CA VAL A 377 -13.79 24.61 11.21
C VAL A 377 -14.97 25.04 10.33
N GLU A 378 -15.87 25.88 10.85
CA GLU A 378 -17.05 26.34 10.10
C GLU A 378 -16.68 27.22 8.91
N GLU A 379 -15.72 28.15 9.05
CA GLU A 379 -15.29 28.97 7.90
C GLU A 379 -14.46 28.18 6.89
N ALA A 380 -13.62 27.23 7.32
CA ALA A 380 -12.92 26.33 6.41
C ALA A 380 -13.92 25.49 5.60
N LYS A 381 -14.90 24.89 6.28
CA LYS A 381 -15.97 24.10 5.65
C LYS A 381 -16.79 24.92 4.67
N LYS A 382 -17.23 26.12 5.05
CA LYS A 382 -18.00 27.01 4.18
C LYS A 382 -17.18 27.48 2.97
N PHE A 383 -15.88 27.72 3.15
CA PHE A 383 -14.98 28.05 2.04
C PHE A 383 -14.85 26.87 1.09
N GLY A 384 -14.58 25.67 1.60
CA GLY A 384 -14.44 24.44 0.81
C GLY A 384 -15.74 24.02 0.10
N GLU A 385 -16.89 24.09 0.76
CA GLU A 385 -18.19 23.78 0.14
C GLU A 385 -18.54 24.75 -1.00
N LYS A 386 -18.11 26.01 -0.89
CA LYS A 386 -18.37 27.03 -1.90
C LYS A 386 -17.52 26.81 -3.16
N THR A 387 -16.30 26.31 -3.01
CA THR A 387 -15.37 26.12 -4.13
C THR A 387 -15.52 24.72 -4.72
N LEU A 388 -15.31 23.67 -3.92
CA LEU A 388 -15.25 22.28 -4.37
C LEU A 388 -16.51 21.81 -5.12
N LYS A 389 -17.71 22.13 -4.62
CA LYS A 389 -18.97 21.68 -5.27
C LYS A 389 -19.11 22.24 -6.69
N ILE A 390 -18.73 23.50 -6.90
CA ILE A 390 -18.83 24.16 -8.20
C ILE A 390 -17.76 23.62 -9.15
N THR A 391 -16.52 23.51 -8.65
CA THR A 391 -15.38 23.02 -9.41
C THR A 391 -15.62 21.59 -9.88
N ARG A 392 -15.96 20.65 -8.99
CA ARG A 392 -16.15 19.22 -9.35
C ARG A 392 -17.32 18.99 -10.30
N GLU A 393 -18.47 19.65 -10.09
CA GLU A 393 -19.61 19.50 -11.00
C GLU A 393 -19.28 19.98 -12.42
N GLY A 394 -18.48 21.03 -12.55
CA GLY A 394 -18.10 21.58 -13.84
C GLY A 394 -16.94 20.80 -14.48
N GLU A 395 -15.94 20.38 -13.69
CA GLU A 395 -14.87 19.48 -14.13
C GLU A 395 -15.43 18.18 -14.68
N LYS A 396 -16.35 17.53 -13.97
CA LYS A 396 -16.98 16.28 -14.43
C LYS A 396 -17.70 16.47 -15.77
N LYS A 397 -18.49 17.54 -15.92
CA LYS A 397 -19.19 17.86 -17.18
C LYS A 397 -18.24 18.16 -18.35
N MET A 398 -17.13 18.84 -18.08
CA MET A 398 -16.13 19.15 -19.12
C MET A 398 -15.30 17.92 -19.47
N LYS A 399 -14.94 17.10 -18.48
CA LYS A 399 -14.21 15.84 -18.67
C LYS A 399 -15.06 14.82 -19.42
N GLU A 400 -16.34 14.64 -19.07
CA GLU A 400 -17.27 13.79 -19.84
C GLU A 400 -17.36 14.24 -21.31
N LYS A 401 -17.43 15.55 -21.59
CA LYS A 401 -17.40 16.06 -22.97
C LYS A 401 -16.07 15.83 -23.66
N GLN A 402 -14.96 16.01 -22.97
CA GLN A 402 -13.63 15.75 -23.51
C GLN A 402 -13.47 14.26 -23.83
N ASP A 403 -13.92 13.38 -22.94
CA ASP A 403 -13.90 11.93 -23.12
C ASP A 403 -14.81 11.50 -24.27
N GLU A 404 -16.01 12.08 -24.39
CA GLU A 404 -16.90 11.87 -25.53
C GLU A 404 -16.31 12.39 -26.84
N GLU A 405 -15.65 13.55 -26.85
CA GLU A 405 -14.97 14.12 -28.02
C GLU A 405 -13.73 13.31 -28.41
N GLU A 406 -12.93 12.86 -27.44
CA GLU A 406 -11.78 11.99 -27.65
C GLU A 406 -12.22 10.61 -28.11
N GLU A 407 -13.28 10.04 -27.54
CA GLU A 407 -13.87 8.79 -28.01
C GLU A 407 -14.47 8.94 -29.41
N LYS A 408 -15.14 10.06 -29.71
CA LYS A 408 -15.65 10.35 -31.06
C LYS A 408 -14.53 10.53 -32.06
N LYS A 409 -13.46 11.25 -31.71
CA LYS A 409 -12.25 11.37 -32.55
C LYS A 409 -11.59 10.02 -32.74
N ARG A 410 -11.48 9.20 -31.69
CA ARG A 410 -10.96 7.83 -31.78
C ARG A 410 -11.82 6.96 -32.68
N LYS A 411 -13.16 7.04 -32.57
CA LYS A 411 -14.11 6.35 -33.45
C LYS A 411 -14.05 6.87 -34.89
N GLU A 412 -13.93 8.17 -35.11
CA GLU A 412 -13.76 8.77 -36.45
C GLU A 412 -12.40 8.42 -37.06
N GLU A 413 -11.33 8.35 -36.27
CA GLU A 413 -10.00 7.89 -36.70
C GLU A 413 -10.01 6.37 -36.97
N GLU A 414 -10.70 5.59 -36.15
CA GLU A 414 -10.93 4.15 -36.40
C GLU A 414 -11.82 3.93 -37.63
N GLU A 415 -12.86 4.75 -37.85
CA GLU A 415 -13.73 4.69 -39.03
C GLU A 415 -13.01 5.15 -40.29
N LYS A 416 -12.21 6.23 -40.23
CA LYS A 416 -11.34 6.64 -41.35
C LYS A 416 -10.31 5.58 -41.66
N LYS A 417 -9.68 4.97 -40.65
CA LYS A 417 -8.79 3.83 -40.87
C LYS A 417 -9.52 2.65 -41.53
N LYS A 418 -10.76 2.37 -41.11
CA LYS A 418 -11.61 1.33 -41.74
C LYS A 418 -12.10 1.70 -43.15
N GLU A 419 -12.39 2.96 -43.44
CA GLU A 419 -12.76 3.44 -44.78
C GLU A 419 -11.55 3.44 -45.71
N GLU A 420 -10.37 3.84 -45.24
CA GLU A 420 -9.11 3.71 -45.98
C GLU A 420 -8.79 2.23 -46.25
N GLU A 421 -8.99 1.34 -45.26
CA GLU A 421 -8.87 -0.12 -45.45
C GLU A 421 -9.93 -0.66 -46.43
N LYS A 422 -11.18 -0.13 -46.41
CA LYS A 422 -12.24 -0.54 -47.35
C LYS A 422 -12.08 -0.01 -48.77
N ASP A 423 -11.57 1.20 -48.97
CA ASP A 423 -11.24 1.74 -50.29
C ASP A 423 -10.07 0.95 -50.92
N ASP A 424 -9.17 0.42 -50.08
CA ASP A 424 -8.14 -0.52 -50.49
C ASP A 424 -8.72 -1.93 -50.75
N GLU A 425 -9.72 -2.38 -49.98
CA GLU A 425 -10.44 -3.65 -50.20
C GLU A 425 -11.40 -3.61 -51.42
N GLU A 426 -12.12 -2.52 -51.72
CA GLU A 426 -13.01 -2.41 -52.90
C GLU A 426 -12.24 -2.47 -54.23
N LYS A 427 -10.94 -2.14 -54.23
CA LYS A 427 -10.05 -2.40 -55.37
C LYS A 427 -9.71 -3.88 -55.53
N ASP A 428 -9.76 -4.65 -54.46
CA ASP A 428 -9.41 -6.06 -54.41
C ASP A 428 -10.64 -6.99 -54.44
N GLU A 429 -11.85 -6.49 -54.15
CA GLU A 429 -13.11 -7.26 -54.07
C GLU A 429 -13.72 -7.67 -55.43
N GLU A 430 -13.12 -7.30 -56.58
CA GLU A 430 -13.40 -8.04 -57.84
C GLU A 430 -12.85 -9.49 -57.79
N GLU A 431 -12.06 -9.85 -56.78
CA GLU A 431 -11.61 -11.23 -56.53
C GLU A 431 -11.80 -11.64 -55.06
N LYS A 432 -12.91 -12.33 -54.75
CA LYS A 432 -13.00 -13.56 -53.90
C LYS A 432 -14.22 -13.60 -52.97
N GLU A 433 -15.39 -13.88 -53.56
CA GLU A 433 -16.65 -14.12 -52.85
C GLU A 433 -16.77 -15.57 -52.28
N GLY A 434 -15.72 -16.12 -51.65
CA GLY A 434 -15.62 -17.58 -51.39
C GLY A 434 -15.45 -18.09 -49.94
N ASP A 435 -14.88 -17.31 -49.01
CA ASP A 435 -14.23 -17.93 -47.83
C ASP A 435 -14.88 -17.64 -46.44
N GLU A 436 -16.07 -17.05 -46.37
CA GLU A 436 -16.73 -16.79 -45.07
C GLU A 436 -17.18 -18.06 -44.33
N LYS A 437 -17.41 -19.18 -45.02
CA LYS A 437 -17.99 -20.36 -44.37
C LYS A 437 -17.01 -21.17 -43.51
N LYS A 438 -15.69 -20.91 -43.60
CA LYS A 438 -14.67 -21.61 -42.78
C LYS A 438 -14.35 -20.93 -41.46
N LYS A 439 -14.67 -19.64 -41.28
CA LYS A 439 -14.29 -18.87 -40.08
C LYS A 439 -15.08 -19.30 -38.82
N MET A 440 -16.35 -19.68 -38.95
CA MET A 440 -17.17 -20.07 -37.80
C MET A 440 -16.79 -21.43 -37.19
N GLU A 441 -16.16 -22.34 -37.94
CA GLU A 441 -15.73 -23.65 -37.44
C GLU A 441 -14.44 -23.59 -36.59
N MET A 442 -13.61 -22.55 -36.75
CA MET A 442 -12.36 -22.41 -35.97
C MET A 442 -12.59 -21.83 -34.56
N ALA A 443 -13.62 -20.99 -34.38
CA ALA A 443 -13.91 -20.35 -33.09
C ALA A 443 -14.23 -21.38 -31.98
N GLY A 444 -14.96 -22.45 -32.31
CA GLY A 444 -15.34 -23.49 -31.33
C GLY A 444 -14.19 -24.41 -30.89
N LYS A 445 -13.07 -24.46 -31.63
CA LYS A 445 -11.91 -25.29 -31.26
C LYS A 445 -10.94 -24.58 -30.31
N ILE A 446 -10.98 -23.25 -30.24
CA ILE A 446 -10.04 -22.43 -29.46
C ILE A 446 -10.45 -22.37 -27.98
N ASP A 447 -11.76 -22.37 -27.69
CA ASP A 447 -12.30 -22.30 -26.32
C ASP A 447 -11.86 -23.50 -25.45
N GLY A 448 -11.78 -24.69 -26.04
CA GLY A 448 -11.26 -25.89 -25.36
C GLY A 448 -9.76 -25.85 -25.06
N TYR A 449 -8.97 -25.02 -25.76
CA TYR A 449 -7.52 -24.91 -25.54
C TYR A 449 -7.21 -24.06 -24.31
N TYR A 450 -7.96 -22.97 -24.09
CA TYR A 450 -7.78 -22.07 -22.94
C TYR A 450 -8.19 -22.71 -21.61
N LEU A 451 -9.26 -23.51 -21.59
CA LEU A 451 -9.68 -24.25 -20.39
C LEU A 451 -8.63 -25.27 -19.90
N ASN A 452 -7.84 -25.83 -20.81
CA ASN A 452 -6.79 -26.79 -20.47
C ASN A 452 -5.55 -26.11 -19.84
N ILE A 453 -5.27 -24.86 -20.22
CA ILE A 453 -4.18 -24.05 -19.63
C ILE A 453 -4.50 -23.71 -18.18
N LYS A 454 -5.73 -23.28 -17.87
CA LYS A 454 -6.14 -22.94 -16.49
C LYS A 454 -6.03 -24.13 -15.54
N ARG A 455 -6.43 -25.34 -15.98
CA ARG A 455 -6.31 -26.57 -15.18
C ARG A 455 -4.86 -27.00 -14.93
N THR A 456 -3.94 -26.57 -15.79
CA THR A 456 -2.50 -26.80 -15.61
C THR A 456 -1.89 -25.75 -14.67
N MET A 457 -2.40 -24.51 -14.70
CA MET A 457 -1.93 -23.37 -13.90
C MET A 457 -2.23 -23.51 -12.40
N GLU A 458 -3.39 -24.04 -12.01
CA GLU A 458 -3.76 -24.19 -10.59
C GLU A 458 -2.92 -25.24 -9.83
N ASN A 459 -2.11 -26.06 -10.53
CA ASN A 459 -1.27 -27.10 -9.93
C ASN A 459 0.24 -26.79 -9.96
N LEU A 460 0.65 -25.57 -10.33
CA LEU A 460 2.06 -25.19 -10.39
C LEU A 460 2.62 -24.84 -9.01
N THR A 461 3.11 -25.87 -8.32
CA THR A 461 4.16 -25.74 -7.31
C THR A 461 5.45 -25.19 -7.97
N PHE A 462 6.27 -24.46 -7.19
CA PHE A 462 7.50 -23.78 -7.65
C PHE A 462 8.24 -24.56 -8.77
N PRO A 463 8.31 -24.01 -10.01
CA PRO A 463 8.77 -24.77 -11.15
C PRO A 463 10.28 -25.02 -11.06
N THR A 464 10.66 -26.25 -10.74
CA THR A 464 12.06 -26.73 -10.70
C THR A 464 12.61 -27.13 -12.08
N ASP A 465 11.96 -26.74 -13.18
CA ASP A 465 12.20 -27.33 -14.51
C ASP A 465 12.94 -26.35 -15.46
N PHE A 466 14.14 -25.92 -15.07
CA PHE A 466 15.02 -25.12 -15.93
C PHE A 466 15.37 -25.88 -17.22
N LYS A 467 15.09 -25.29 -18.39
CA LYS A 467 15.39 -25.91 -19.70
C LYS A 467 16.16 -24.97 -20.63
N ASN A 468 17.13 -25.56 -21.32
CA ASN A 468 17.83 -24.93 -22.44
C ASN A 468 17.16 -25.36 -23.76
N TYR A 469 16.77 -24.38 -24.56
CA TYR A 469 16.18 -24.57 -25.88
C TYR A 469 17.18 -24.07 -26.93
N ALA A 470 17.48 -24.89 -27.94
CA ALA A 470 18.31 -24.49 -29.06
C ALA A 470 17.71 -25.01 -30.36
N ILE A 471 17.34 -24.10 -31.25
CA ILE A 471 16.84 -24.42 -32.60
C ILE A 471 17.44 -23.42 -33.59
N SER A 472 17.78 -23.89 -34.77
CA SER A 472 18.32 -23.02 -35.83
C SER A 472 17.76 -23.38 -37.19
N ALA A 473 17.69 -22.40 -38.07
CA ALA A 473 17.29 -22.55 -39.47
C ALA A 473 18.33 -21.89 -40.37
N LYS A 474 18.66 -22.54 -41.49
CA LYS A 474 19.46 -21.93 -42.56
C LYS A 474 18.56 -21.30 -43.61
N PHE A 475 19.04 -20.23 -44.21
CA PHE A 475 18.41 -19.55 -45.35
C PHE A 475 19.48 -19.20 -46.39
N PRO A 476 19.08 -18.76 -47.61
CA PRO A 476 20.05 -18.39 -48.64
C PRO A 476 21.04 -17.33 -48.12
N LYS A 477 22.34 -17.60 -48.28
CA LYS A 477 23.40 -16.66 -47.90
C LYS A 477 23.15 -15.30 -48.55
N PHE A 478 23.17 -14.25 -47.74
CA PHE A 478 23.08 -12.87 -48.21
C PHE A 478 24.19 -12.00 -47.60
N SER A 479 24.38 -10.83 -48.18
CA SER A 479 25.22 -9.75 -47.69
C SER A 479 24.45 -8.44 -47.82
N ASN A 480 24.56 -7.56 -46.83
CA ASN A 480 23.85 -6.29 -46.77
C ASN A 480 24.66 -5.12 -47.36
N LYS A 481 25.60 -5.39 -48.26
CA LYS A 481 26.54 -4.39 -48.81
C LYS A 481 25.92 -3.13 -49.41
N ASP A 482 24.85 -3.27 -50.18
CA ASP A 482 24.21 -2.13 -50.85
C ASP A 482 22.72 -2.00 -50.46
N LYS A 483 22.30 -2.72 -49.42
CA LYS A 483 20.89 -2.88 -49.05
C LYS A 483 20.72 -2.95 -47.54
N PRO A 484 19.58 -2.48 -46.99
CA PRO A 484 19.36 -2.62 -45.56
C PRO A 484 19.26 -4.09 -45.17
N LEU A 485 19.69 -4.39 -43.95
CA LEU A 485 19.39 -5.65 -43.28
C LEU A 485 18.29 -5.39 -42.28
N ILE A 486 17.13 -6.01 -42.50
CA ILE A 486 15.98 -5.94 -41.60
C ILE A 486 15.79 -7.31 -40.97
N VAL A 487 15.78 -7.33 -39.64
CA VAL A 487 15.52 -8.51 -38.82
C VAL A 487 14.28 -8.22 -38.00
N GLN A 488 13.22 -8.96 -38.22
CA GLN A 488 11.96 -8.74 -37.53
C GLN A 488 11.32 -10.05 -37.12
N TYR A 489 10.70 -10.05 -35.95
CA TYR A 489 9.91 -11.19 -35.49
C TYR A 489 8.90 -10.75 -34.44
N ALA A 490 7.85 -11.55 -34.31
CA ALA A 490 6.86 -11.40 -33.26
C ALA A 490 7.19 -12.32 -32.08
N THR A 491 6.94 -11.83 -30.86
CA THR A 491 7.07 -12.63 -29.64
C THR A 491 5.89 -12.40 -28.73
N LYS A 492 5.50 -13.45 -28.00
CA LYS A 492 4.50 -13.37 -26.92
C LYS A 492 4.98 -14.17 -25.72
N ARG A 493 4.73 -13.67 -24.51
CA ARG A 493 5.01 -14.38 -23.25
C ARG A 493 3.81 -14.28 -22.33
N PHE A 494 3.37 -15.41 -21.79
CA PHE A 494 2.24 -15.48 -20.87
C PHE A 494 2.77 -15.43 -19.43
N THR A 495 2.76 -14.25 -18.80
CA THR A 495 3.06 -13.99 -17.36
C THR A 495 4.46 -14.36 -16.83
N ILE A 496 5.03 -13.49 -15.98
CA ILE A 496 6.33 -13.69 -15.31
C ILE A 496 6.16 -13.24 -13.85
N PRO A 497 6.30 -14.11 -12.84
CA PRO A 497 6.56 -13.66 -11.49
C PRO A 497 7.79 -12.74 -11.50
N ASP A 498 7.88 -11.71 -10.65
CA ASP A 498 9.04 -10.79 -10.65
C ASP A 498 10.41 -11.47 -10.48
N ASP A 499 10.43 -12.77 -10.16
CA ASP A 499 11.61 -13.61 -9.94
C ASP A 499 12.03 -14.50 -11.14
N ASP A 500 11.33 -14.49 -12.28
CA ASP A 500 11.66 -15.35 -13.44
C ASP A 500 12.66 -14.68 -14.42
N CYS A 501 13.52 -15.52 -15.01
CA CYS A 501 14.59 -15.15 -15.94
C CYS A 501 14.49 -15.97 -17.24
N GLY A 502 14.51 -15.28 -18.39
CA GLY A 502 14.54 -15.91 -19.70
C GLY A 502 14.54 -14.90 -20.84
N GLY A 503 15.40 -15.15 -21.83
CA GLY A 503 15.52 -14.34 -23.04
C GLY A 503 14.51 -14.70 -24.13
N LEU A 504 14.13 -13.69 -24.91
CA LEU A 504 13.32 -13.79 -26.13
C LEU A 504 14.12 -13.39 -27.38
N TYR A 505 15.45 -13.42 -27.31
CA TYR A 505 16.33 -12.98 -28.39
C TYR A 505 16.56 -14.04 -29.46
N ILE A 506 16.87 -13.56 -30.67
CA ILE A 506 17.32 -14.37 -31.80
C ILE A 506 18.79 -14.04 -32.10
N LYS A 507 19.51 -15.01 -32.65
CA LYS A 507 20.89 -14.87 -33.12
C LYS A 507 20.94 -15.03 -34.63
N LEU A 508 21.60 -14.11 -35.33
CA LEU A 508 22.00 -14.28 -36.72
C LEU A 508 23.40 -14.87 -36.80
N LEU A 509 23.57 -15.87 -37.64
CA LEU A 509 24.79 -16.65 -37.77
C LEU A 509 25.25 -16.73 -39.23
N LYS A 510 26.52 -17.09 -39.41
CA LYS A 510 27.13 -17.32 -40.73
C LYS A 510 26.50 -18.53 -41.42
N SER A 511 26.55 -18.54 -42.75
CA SER A 511 25.95 -19.59 -43.58
C SER A 511 26.57 -21.00 -43.39
N ASP A 512 27.79 -21.08 -42.87
CA ASP A 512 28.53 -22.31 -42.60
C ASP A 512 28.15 -23.01 -41.30
N LEU A 513 27.19 -22.47 -40.53
CA LEU A 513 26.70 -23.03 -39.26
C LEU A 513 26.47 -24.55 -39.32
N ASP A 514 27.03 -25.32 -38.39
CA ASP A 514 26.63 -26.71 -38.15
C ASP A 514 25.42 -26.72 -37.21
N GLN A 515 24.21 -26.77 -37.78
CA GLN A 515 22.95 -26.71 -37.01
C GLN A 515 22.84 -27.80 -35.94
N LYS A 516 23.54 -28.94 -36.10
CA LYS A 516 23.53 -30.03 -35.11
C LYS A 516 24.40 -29.75 -33.88
N LYS A 517 25.28 -28.75 -33.95
CA LYS A 517 26.15 -28.30 -32.86
C LYS A 517 25.77 -26.92 -32.34
N PHE A 518 24.67 -26.35 -32.83
CA PHE A 518 24.20 -25.04 -32.40
C PHE A 518 23.89 -25.07 -30.91
N SER A 519 24.47 -24.11 -30.18
CA SER A 519 24.47 -24.00 -28.72
C SER A 519 24.83 -22.58 -28.30
N GLY A 520 24.77 -22.27 -27.00
CA GLY A 520 25.14 -20.97 -26.45
C GLY A 520 26.58 -20.54 -26.73
N GLU A 521 27.49 -21.48 -26.95
CA GLU A 521 28.89 -21.22 -27.29
C GLU A 521 29.11 -20.91 -28.78
N THR A 522 28.06 -21.03 -29.61
CA THR A 522 28.18 -20.82 -31.05
C THR A 522 28.38 -19.33 -31.36
N PRO A 523 29.47 -18.94 -32.08
CA PRO A 523 29.67 -17.55 -32.47
C PRO A 523 28.54 -17.03 -33.36
N TYR A 524 28.05 -15.84 -33.06
CA TYR A 524 26.98 -15.17 -33.81
C TYR A 524 27.47 -13.85 -34.38
N GLN A 525 26.75 -13.32 -35.36
CA GLN A 525 27.00 -11.99 -35.94
C GLN A 525 26.18 -10.92 -35.23
N ILE A 526 24.91 -11.21 -34.96
CA ILE A 526 23.96 -10.30 -34.31
C ILE A 526 23.15 -11.10 -33.31
N MET A 527 22.98 -10.59 -32.09
CA MET A 527 21.96 -11.04 -31.15
C MET A 527 20.98 -9.90 -30.94
N PHE A 528 19.70 -10.16 -31.20
CA PHE A 528 18.67 -9.13 -31.16
C PHE A 528 17.41 -9.66 -30.48
N GLY A 529 16.88 -8.91 -29.50
CA GLY A 529 15.58 -9.21 -28.90
C GLY A 529 15.44 -8.90 -27.42
N PRO A 530 14.24 -9.04 -26.85
CA PRO A 530 13.99 -8.82 -25.43
C PRO A 530 14.73 -9.82 -24.56
N ASP A 531 15.22 -9.38 -23.41
CA ASP A 531 15.73 -10.24 -22.34
C ASP A 531 15.28 -9.77 -20.96
N ILE A 532 14.70 -10.72 -20.21
CA ILE A 532 14.04 -10.50 -18.93
C ILE A 532 14.75 -11.36 -17.90
N CYS A 533 15.31 -10.75 -16.86
CA CYS A 533 15.75 -11.45 -15.67
C CYS A 533 15.52 -10.58 -14.43
N GLY A 534 14.49 -10.96 -13.67
CA GLY A 534 14.05 -10.25 -12.49
C GLY A 534 13.56 -8.82 -12.76
N ILE A 535 13.75 -7.94 -11.77
CA ILE A 535 13.45 -6.50 -11.87
C ILE A 535 14.59 -5.67 -12.49
N TYR A 536 15.82 -6.21 -12.56
CA TYR A 536 17.01 -5.46 -12.94
C TYR A 536 17.37 -5.55 -14.42
N VAL A 537 17.01 -6.66 -15.08
CA VAL A 537 17.31 -6.86 -16.51
C VAL A 537 16.00 -6.97 -17.26
N ARG A 538 15.49 -5.83 -17.74
CA ARG A 538 14.30 -5.77 -18.61
C ARG A 538 14.57 -4.89 -19.82
N LYS A 539 15.35 -5.40 -20.78
CA LYS A 539 15.81 -4.62 -21.93
C LYS A 539 15.84 -5.44 -23.22
N ILE A 540 15.85 -4.75 -24.35
CA ILE A 540 16.14 -5.36 -25.65
C ILE A 540 17.66 -5.44 -25.78
N HIS A 541 18.19 -6.65 -25.96
CA HIS A 541 19.55 -6.84 -26.42
C HIS A 541 19.64 -6.54 -27.91
N ALA A 542 20.62 -5.73 -28.28
CA ALA A 542 21.13 -5.59 -29.63
C ALA A 542 22.65 -5.63 -29.51
N ILE A 543 23.23 -6.76 -29.89
CA ILE A 543 24.65 -7.05 -29.71
C ILE A 543 25.22 -7.39 -31.08
N PHE A 544 26.28 -6.69 -31.46
CA PHE A 544 26.92 -6.82 -32.76
C PHE A 544 28.33 -7.38 -32.62
N HIS A 545 28.69 -8.31 -33.49
CA HIS A 545 30.03 -8.84 -33.58
C HIS A 545 30.85 -8.02 -34.59
N TYR A 546 31.92 -7.39 -34.13
CA TYR A 546 32.82 -6.56 -34.95
C TYR A 546 34.28 -6.79 -34.49
N ASN A 547 35.23 -6.96 -35.43
CA ASN A 547 36.65 -7.20 -35.12
C ASN A 547 36.91 -8.20 -33.97
N ASP A 548 36.33 -9.40 -34.07
CA ASP A 548 36.46 -10.49 -33.08
C ASP A 548 35.98 -10.16 -31.65
N SER A 549 35.15 -9.13 -31.49
CA SER A 549 34.56 -8.72 -30.21
C SER A 549 33.05 -8.47 -30.35
N TYR A 550 32.33 -8.60 -29.23
CA TYR A 550 30.90 -8.31 -29.15
C TYR A 550 30.66 -6.95 -28.51
N TYR A 551 29.92 -6.09 -29.18
CA TYR A 551 29.58 -4.75 -28.72
C TYR A 551 28.11 -4.69 -28.35
N HIS A 552 27.85 -4.29 -27.12
CA HIS A 552 26.50 -4.05 -26.62
C HIS A 552 26.06 -2.63 -26.95
N CYS A 553 24.77 -2.44 -27.14
CA CYS A 553 24.19 -1.10 -27.26
C CYS A 553 24.45 -0.30 -25.98
N ASN A 554 25.07 0.87 -26.12
CA ASN A 554 25.27 1.83 -25.04
C ASN A 554 23.97 2.53 -24.66
N SER A 555 23.02 2.61 -25.59
CA SER A 555 21.68 3.13 -25.33
C SER A 555 20.82 2.07 -24.65
N TYR A 556 20.06 2.48 -23.63
CA TYR A 556 19.06 1.64 -23.00
C TYR A 556 17.87 1.43 -23.95
N LEU A 557 17.52 0.18 -24.22
CA LEU A 557 16.40 -0.20 -25.08
C LEU A 557 15.30 -0.82 -24.22
N PRO A 558 14.24 -0.09 -23.86
CA PRO A 558 13.15 -0.65 -23.08
C PRO A 558 12.40 -1.68 -23.91
N MET A 559 11.92 -2.74 -23.25
CA MET A 559 11.02 -3.70 -23.88
C MET A 559 9.57 -3.43 -23.46
N ILE A 560 8.62 -4.00 -24.21
CA ILE A 560 7.22 -4.00 -23.82
C ILE A 560 6.97 -5.21 -22.91
N ASN A 561 6.42 -4.97 -21.72
CA ASN A 561 6.24 -5.97 -20.67
C ASN A 561 4.75 -6.20 -20.39
N ASP A 562 4.06 -6.77 -21.38
CA ASP A 562 2.68 -7.24 -21.24
C ASP A 562 2.54 -8.67 -21.82
N GLU A 563 1.31 -9.20 -21.84
CA GLU A 563 1.01 -10.58 -22.27
C GLU A 563 0.64 -10.69 -23.77
N LEU A 564 0.73 -9.60 -24.52
CA LEU A 564 0.33 -9.51 -25.91
C LEU A 564 1.51 -9.84 -26.84
N SER A 565 1.17 -10.11 -28.10
CA SER A 565 2.17 -10.30 -29.14
C SER A 565 2.77 -8.96 -29.56
N HIS A 566 4.09 -8.83 -29.42
CA HIS A 566 4.85 -7.66 -29.87
C HIS A 566 5.78 -7.99 -31.02
N VAL A 567 6.00 -7.01 -31.90
CA VAL A 567 6.93 -7.10 -33.03
C VAL A 567 8.18 -6.31 -32.73
N TYR A 568 9.34 -6.98 -32.75
CA TYR A 568 10.64 -6.35 -32.61
C TYR A 568 11.33 -6.31 -33.96
N THR A 569 11.79 -5.12 -34.36
CA THR A 569 12.42 -4.89 -35.67
C THR A 569 13.77 -4.21 -35.47
N LEU A 570 14.82 -4.77 -36.06
CA LEU A 570 16.14 -4.18 -36.19
C LEU A 570 16.40 -3.88 -37.65
N ILE A 571 16.82 -2.67 -37.97
CA ILE A 571 17.18 -2.23 -39.32
C ILE A 571 18.62 -1.68 -39.28
N LEU A 572 19.50 -2.28 -40.09
CA LEU A 572 20.84 -1.76 -40.35
C LEU A 572 20.91 -1.25 -41.78
N TYR A 573 21.29 0.01 -41.95
CA TYR A 573 21.34 0.66 -43.25
C TYR A 573 22.76 0.74 -43.83
N PRO A 574 22.93 0.79 -45.17
CA PRO A 574 24.23 0.88 -45.82
C PRO A 574 25.05 2.16 -45.55
N ASN A 575 24.47 3.13 -44.85
CA ASN A 575 25.10 4.40 -44.46
C ASN A 575 25.60 4.38 -43.00
N ASN A 576 25.78 3.18 -42.40
CA ASN A 576 26.06 3.00 -40.97
C ASN A 576 24.97 3.56 -40.04
N SER A 577 23.71 3.72 -40.48
CA SER A 577 22.62 4.05 -39.55
C SER A 577 21.89 2.80 -39.06
N ILE A 578 21.31 2.90 -37.87
CA ILE A 578 20.53 1.85 -37.22
C ILE A 578 19.15 2.39 -36.82
N GLU A 579 18.14 1.55 -36.93
CA GLU A 579 16.85 1.74 -36.27
C GLU A 579 16.48 0.46 -35.52
N ILE A 580 16.05 0.60 -34.26
CA ILE A 580 15.42 -0.48 -33.51
C ILE A 580 14.01 -0.03 -33.18
N LEU A 581 13.04 -0.86 -33.50
CA LEU A 581 11.62 -0.60 -33.31
C LEU A 581 11.00 -1.70 -32.42
N SER A 582 10.08 -1.29 -31.56
CA SER A 582 9.13 -2.16 -30.87
C SER A 582 7.72 -1.75 -31.27
N ASP A 583 6.95 -2.67 -31.85
CA ASP A 583 5.65 -2.39 -32.46
C ASP A 583 5.67 -1.20 -33.42
N TYR A 584 6.77 -1.06 -34.18
CA TYR A 584 7.03 0.07 -35.08
C TYR A 584 7.20 1.44 -34.40
N ASN A 585 7.27 1.49 -33.06
CA ASN A 585 7.74 2.66 -32.32
C ASN A 585 9.26 2.62 -32.22
N ALA A 586 9.92 3.68 -32.68
CA ALA A 586 11.37 3.77 -32.67
C ALA A 586 11.92 3.89 -31.25
N GLN A 587 12.80 2.95 -30.88
CA GLN A 587 13.54 2.93 -29.62
C GLN A 587 14.86 3.67 -29.75
N ILE A 588 15.59 3.42 -30.86
CA ILE A 588 16.76 4.21 -31.25
C ILE A 588 16.75 4.44 -32.76
N THR A 589 17.27 5.58 -33.17
CA THR A 589 17.52 5.94 -34.58
C THR A 589 18.79 6.76 -34.64
N GLY A 590 19.68 6.51 -35.59
CA GLY A 590 20.86 7.36 -35.77
C GLY A 590 22.05 6.61 -36.35
N ALA A 591 23.24 7.20 -36.22
CA ALA A 591 24.46 6.51 -36.61
C ALA A 591 24.74 5.38 -35.63
N LEU A 592 25.19 4.25 -36.17
CA LEU A 592 25.52 3.06 -35.39
C LEU A 592 26.64 3.36 -34.36
N GLU A 593 27.58 4.24 -34.69
CA GLU A 593 28.64 4.68 -33.78
C GLU A 593 28.16 5.56 -32.61
N ASP A 594 26.98 6.19 -32.72
CA ASP A 594 26.42 7.00 -31.64
C ASP A 594 25.85 6.11 -30.52
N HIS A 595 25.54 4.86 -30.86
CA HIS A 595 24.93 3.88 -29.95
C HIS A 595 25.90 2.78 -29.51
N TYR A 596 27.11 2.69 -30.08
CA TYR A 596 28.06 1.60 -29.86
C TYR A 596 29.51 2.07 -29.97
N ASP A 597 30.38 1.58 -29.08
CA ASP A 597 31.81 1.89 -29.07
C ASP A 597 32.64 1.03 -30.05
N PHE A 598 32.16 0.84 -31.28
CA PHE A 598 32.91 0.09 -32.31
C PHE A 598 34.27 0.71 -32.63
N LEU A 599 34.29 2.04 -32.64
CA LEU A 599 35.43 2.87 -32.97
C LEU A 599 35.79 3.69 -31.74
N LYS A 600 37.03 4.19 -31.71
CA LYS A 600 37.41 5.20 -30.73
C LYS A 600 36.47 6.43 -30.85
N PRO A 601 36.22 7.18 -29.78
CA PRO A 601 35.36 8.37 -29.83
C PRO A 601 35.86 9.40 -30.87
N ARG A 602 34.93 10.10 -31.53
CA ARG A 602 35.24 11.18 -32.49
C ARG A 602 35.88 12.39 -31.82
N ILE A 603 35.51 12.65 -30.58
CA ILE A 603 35.91 13.78 -29.77
C ILE A 603 36.50 13.23 -28.47
N ILE A 604 37.64 13.77 -28.06
CA ILE A 604 38.28 13.48 -26.78
C ILE A 604 38.57 14.80 -26.08
N LEU A 605 38.73 14.76 -24.76
CA LEU A 605 39.32 15.86 -24.02
C LEU A 605 40.75 16.11 -24.53
N ASP A 606 41.14 17.38 -24.69
CA ASP A 606 42.47 17.74 -25.20
C ASP A 606 43.57 17.24 -24.25
N PRO A 607 44.33 16.19 -24.63
CA PRO A 607 45.33 15.64 -23.74
C PRO A 607 46.50 16.60 -23.46
N ASN A 608 46.57 17.75 -24.17
CA ASN A 608 47.62 18.76 -23.99
C ASN A 608 47.17 19.94 -23.11
N VAL A 609 45.91 19.96 -22.66
CA VAL A 609 45.37 21.04 -21.84
C VAL A 609 45.09 20.53 -20.44
N ASP A 610 45.99 20.85 -19.51
CA ASP A 610 45.72 20.69 -18.09
C ASP A 610 44.93 21.89 -17.56
N LYS A 611 44.13 21.65 -16.52
CA LYS A 611 43.51 22.72 -15.74
C LYS A 611 44.61 23.70 -15.27
N PRO A 612 44.50 25.02 -15.54
CA PRO A 612 45.51 25.98 -15.12
C PRO A 612 45.68 25.96 -13.60
N LYS A 613 46.93 26.01 -13.12
CA LYS A 613 47.23 25.93 -11.67
C LYS A 613 46.64 27.07 -10.85
N ASP A 614 46.43 28.22 -11.48
CA ASP A 614 45.79 29.40 -10.89
C ASP A 614 44.28 29.44 -11.15
N TRP A 615 43.70 28.42 -11.78
CA TRP A 615 42.26 28.29 -11.96
C TRP A 615 41.65 27.70 -10.70
N VAL A 616 40.86 28.52 -10.01
CA VAL A 616 40.14 28.10 -8.82
C VAL A 616 38.67 27.94 -9.20
N ASP A 617 38.20 26.71 -9.13
CA ASP A 617 36.82 26.30 -9.38
C ASP A 617 36.05 26.04 -8.08
N ASP A 618 36.71 26.09 -6.93
CA ASP A 618 36.02 26.13 -5.64
C ASP A 618 35.34 27.50 -5.50
N GLU A 619 34.01 27.53 -5.62
CA GLU A 619 33.21 28.75 -5.48
C GLU A 619 33.27 29.31 -4.04
N PHE A 620 33.42 28.43 -3.05
CA PHE A 620 33.51 28.77 -1.65
C PHE A 620 34.77 28.18 -1.01
N ILE A 621 35.34 28.89 -0.04
CA ILE A 621 36.48 28.42 0.77
C ILE A 621 36.12 28.49 2.26
N PRO A 622 36.71 27.63 3.11
CA PRO A 622 36.56 27.75 4.55
C PRO A 622 37.04 29.13 5.03
N ASP A 623 36.24 29.82 5.86
CA ASP A 623 36.60 31.12 6.43
C ASP A 623 37.85 30.96 7.30
N PRO A 624 38.97 31.59 6.94
CA PRO A 624 40.21 31.48 7.70
C PRO A 624 40.12 32.10 9.11
N ASN A 625 39.08 32.90 9.39
CA ASN A 625 38.85 33.50 10.69
C ASN A 625 37.83 32.74 11.54
N ASP A 626 37.13 31.77 10.98
CA ASP A 626 36.17 30.98 11.73
C ASP A 626 36.90 30.00 12.64
N LYS A 627 36.50 29.97 13.91
CA LYS A 627 37.17 29.20 14.95
C LYS A 627 36.22 28.15 15.48
N LYS A 628 36.69 26.91 15.49
CA LYS A 628 35.99 25.80 16.12
C LYS A 628 35.62 26.16 17.56
N PRO A 629 34.32 26.11 17.92
CA PRO A 629 33.90 26.25 19.30
C PRO A 629 34.55 25.18 20.18
N ASP A 630 35.01 25.56 21.38
CA ASP A 630 35.73 24.65 22.29
C ASP A 630 34.89 23.43 22.73
N ASP A 631 33.55 23.54 22.67
CA ASP A 631 32.60 22.49 23.07
C ASP A 631 32.23 21.51 21.94
N TRP A 632 32.78 21.66 20.73
CA TRP A 632 32.34 20.90 19.56
C TRP A 632 32.83 19.44 19.53
N ASP A 633 34.04 19.18 20.03
CA ASP A 633 34.68 17.85 19.98
C ASP A 633 34.10 16.88 21.01
N GLN A 634 32.86 16.47 20.79
CA GLN A 634 32.20 15.43 21.57
C GLN A 634 32.34 14.06 20.87
N PRO A 635 32.43 12.94 21.62
CA PRO A 635 32.46 11.61 21.01
C PRO A 635 31.11 11.29 20.36
N GLU A 636 31.10 10.60 19.22
CA GLU A 636 29.88 10.19 18.51
C GLU A 636 29.01 9.23 19.35
N PHE A 637 29.66 8.35 20.11
CA PHE A 637 29.00 7.39 20.96
C PHE A 637 29.38 7.60 22.42
N ILE A 638 28.37 7.60 23.27
CA ILE A 638 28.51 7.54 24.73
C ILE A 638 27.74 6.33 25.25
N LEU A 639 28.13 5.79 26.40
CA LEU A 639 27.37 4.69 27.02
C LEU A 639 26.03 5.23 27.53
N ASN A 640 24.94 4.53 27.21
CA ASN A 640 23.62 4.85 27.75
C ASN A 640 23.52 4.36 29.20
N LEU A 641 23.94 5.21 30.13
CA LEU A 641 23.94 4.91 31.55
C LEU A 641 22.53 4.75 32.15
N ASN A 642 21.47 5.09 31.41
CA ASN A 642 20.09 4.89 31.85
C ASN A 642 19.61 3.46 31.64
N VAL A 643 20.28 2.67 30.80
CA VAL A 643 19.95 1.25 30.62
C VAL A 643 20.65 0.45 31.70
N THR A 644 19.88 -0.21 32.53
CA THR A 644 20.38 -1.14 33.55
C THR A 644 20.60 -2.52 32.96
N LYS A 645 21.58 -3.26 33.50
CA LYS A 645 21.89 -4.65 33.14
C LYS A 645 20.61 -5.50 33.15
N PRO A 646 20.27 -6.21 32.06
CA PRO A 646 19.12 -7.10 32.03
C PRO A 646 19.19 -8.13 33.14
N ALA A 647 18.02 -8.44 33.70
CA ALA A 647 17.87 -9.33 34.84
C ALA A 647 18.37 -10.76 34.52
N ASP A 648 18.32 -11.17 33.26
CA ASP A 648 18.69 -12.48 32.71
C ASP A 648 20.13 -12.55 32.16
N TRP A 649 20.94 -11.50 32.29
CA TRP A 649 22.32 -11.45 31.79
C TRP A 649 23.29 -12.32 32.63
N ASP A 650 23.89 -13.32 32.01
CA ASP A 650 24.82 -14.28 32.64
C ASP A 650 26.28 -13.94 32.29
N GLU A 651 27.08 -13.50 33.26
CA GLU A 651 28.49 -13.09 33.01
C GLU A 651 29.39 -14.22 32.51
N GLU A 652 29.03 -15.49 32.74
CA GLU A 652 29.79 -16.65 32.25
C GLU A 652 29.55 -16.92 30.75
N TRP A 653 28.37 -16.56 30.23
CA TRP A 653 27.99 -16.76 28.82
C TRP A 653 27.99 -15.47 27.98
N ASP A 654 27.51 -14.36 28.55
CA ASP A 654 27.32 -13.07 27.89
C ASP A 654 28.51 -12.10 28.09
N GLY A 655 29.43 -12.42 29.02
CA GLY A 655 30.60 -11.59 29.35
C GLY A 655 30.33 -10.44 30.32
N GLU A 656 31.36 -9.63 30.61
CA GLU A 656 31.22 -8.43 31.44
C GLU A 656 30.23 -7.46 30.78
N TRP A 657 29.15 -7.13 31.49
CA TRP A 657 28.13 -6.23 30.96
C TRP A 657 28.66 -4.80 30.87
N GLU A 658 28.60 -4.22 29.67
CA GLU A 658 28.72 -2.79 29.43
C GLU A 658 27.35 -2.23 29.01
N PRO A 659 26.91 -1.06 29.52
CA PRO A 659 25.69 -0.43 29.05
C PRO A 659 25.72 -0.24 27.53
N PRO A 660 24.59 -0.38 26.82
CA PRO A 660 24.57 -0.19 25.38
C PRO A 660 25.06 1.22 25.02
N GLY A 661 25.93 1.32 24.01
CA GLY A 661 26.29 2.61 23.42
C GLY A 661 25.06 3.28 22.81
N MET A 662 24.92 4.59 23.02
CA MET A 662 23.96 5.43 22.32
C MET A 662 24.69 6.54 21.57
N VAL A 663 24.05 7.05 20.51
CA VAL A 663 24.52 8.27 19.85
C VAL A 663 24.50 9.40 20.88
N ASN A 664 25.63 10.08 21.02
CA ASN A 664 25.75 11.23 21.89
C ASN A 664 24.89 12.38 21.35
N PRO A 665 23.86 12.85 22.08
CA PRO A 665 23.00 13.94 21.62
C PRO A 665 23.76 15.26 21.39
N GLU A 666 24.89 15.45 22.06
CA GLU A 666 25.76 16.64 21.91
C GLU A 666 26.78 16.48 20.78
N TYR A 667 26.83 15.33 20.10
CA TYR A 667 27.68 15.15 18.94
C TYR A 667 27.12 15.95 17.76
N LYS A 668 27.79 17.05 17.43
CA LYS A 668 27.44 17.95 16.33
C LYS A 668 28.10 17.56 15.00
N GLY A 669 28.64 16.35 14.90
CA GLY A 669 29.44 15.90 13.76
C GLY A 669 30.85 16.48 13.71
N GLU A 670 31.60 16.16 12.67
CA GLU A 670 32.89 16.81 12.42
C GLU A 670 32.68 18.30 12.13
N TRP A 671 33.33 19.16 12.91
CA TRP A 671 33.24 20.61 12.67
C TRP A 671 33.88 20.98 11.33
N GLN A 672 33.14 21.69 10.49
CA GLN A 672 33.65 22.35 9.31
C GLN A 672 33.57 23.87 9.49
N PRO A 673 34.65 24.63 9.17
CA PRO A 673 34.58 26.09 9.19
C PRO A 673 33.53 26.59 8.20
N LYS A 674 32.83 27.68 8.54
CA LYS A 674 31.87 28.32 7.63
C LYS A 674 32.52 28.66 6.30
N GLU A 675 31.85 28.35 5.20
CA GLU A 675 32.36 28.69 3.88
C GLU A 675 32.03 30.15 3.52
N ILE A 676 32.99 30.83 2.90
CA ILE A 676 32.84 32.19 2.35
C ILE A 676 33.10 32.16 0.85
N PRO A 677 32.47 33.05 0.05
CA PRO A 677 32.75 33.15 -1.38
C PRO A 677 34.25 33.32 -1.62
N ASN A 678 34.81 32.44 -2.43
CA ASN A 678 36.22 32.42 -2.74
C ASN A 678 36.57 33.59 -3.67
N PRO A 679 37.35 34.60 -3.21
CA PRO A 679 37.67 35.75 -4.06
C PRO A 679 38.51 35.40 -5.28
N ALA A 680 39.10 34.19 -5.32
CA ALA A 680 39.88 33.67 -6.42
C ALA A 680 39.07 32.81 -7.40
N TYR A 681 37.78 32.54 -7.13
CA TYR A 681 36.92 31.72 -7.99
C TYR A 681 36.83 32.28 -9.42
N LYS A 682 37.01 31.39 -10.41
CA LYS A 682 37.01 31.71 -11.85
C LYS A 682 35.92 30.95 -12.63
N GLY A 683 35.02 30.24 -11.95
CA GLY A 683 34.04 29.35 -12.58
C GLY A 683 34.52 27.90 -12.66
N GLU A 684 33.59 26.98 -12.91
CA GLU A 684 33.93 25.58 -13.20
C GLU A 684 34.84 25.47 -14.43
N TRP A 685 35.90 24.68 -14.30
CA TRP A 685 36.81 24.43 -15.41
C TRP A 685 36.21 23.39 -16.37
N LEU A 686 35.78 23.83 -17.55
CA LEU A 686 35.40 22.94 -18.65
C LEU A 686 36.66 22.58 -19.46
N HIS A 687 37.07 21.32 -19.41
CA HIS A 687 38.20 20.82 -20.19
C HIS A 687 37.86 20.92 -21.69
N PRO A 688 38.70 21.59 -22.52
CA PRO A 688 38.47 21.67 -23.96
C PRO A 688 38.35 20.31 -24.65
N GLU A 689 37.34 20.17 -25.50
CA GLU A 689 37.15 19.01 -26.36
C GLU A 689 37.79 19.23 -27.74
N ILE A 690 38.51 18.24 -28.25
CA ILE A 690 39.13 18.26 -29.58
C ILE A 690 38.75 17.02 -30.39
N PRO A 691 38.77 17.09 -31.73
CA PRO A 691 38.69 15.90 -32.56
C PRO A 691 39.79 14.90 -32.21
N ASN A 692 39.43 13.64 -32.05
CA ASN A 692 40.36 12.56 -31.74
C ASN A 692 41.25 12.25 -32.94
N PRO A 693 42.58 12.46 -32.87
CA PRO A 693 43.49 12.15 -33.98
C PRO A 693 43.55 10.66 -34.32
N ASP A 694 43.21 9.79 -33.37
CA ASP A 694 43.16 8.34 -33.54
C ASP A 694 41.81 7.84 -34.06
N TYR A 695 40.82 8.72 -34.25
CA TYR A 695 39.55 8.33 -34.84
C TYR A 695 39.77 7.99 -36.31
N VAL A 696 39.53 6.72 -36.64
CA VAL A 696 39.50 6.24 -38.03
C VAL A 696 38.06 5.84 -38.32
N PRO A 697 37.33 6.59 -39.18
CA PRO A 697 35.98 6.20 -39.56
C PRO A 697 36.03 4.90 -40.38
N ASP A 698 35.14 3.96 -40.05
CA ASP A 698 34.90 2.76 -40.84
C ASP A 698 33.55 2.90 -41.57
N PRO A 699 33.53 3.03 -42.92
CA PRO A 699 32.28 3.14 -43.67
C PRO A 699 31.49 1.82 -43.75
N ASN A 700 32.00 0.72 -43.19
CA ASN A 700 31.40 -0.62 -43.29
C ASN A 700 31.01 -1.21 -41.93
N LEU A 701 30.74 -0.40 -40.89
CA LEU A 701 30.30 -0.93 -39.58
C LEU A 701 29.01 -1.75 -39.69
N TYR A 702 28.12 -1.39 -40.62
CA TYR A 702 26.89 -2.16 -40.88
C TYR A 702 27.15 -3.49 -41.59
N LEU A 703 28.29 -3.66 -42.25
CA LEU A 703 28.48 -4.69 -43.28
C LEU A 703 28.73 -6.06 -42.66
N TYR A 704 27.87 -7.01 -43.02
CA TYR A 704 28.07 -8.43 -42.81
C TYR A 704 28.11 -9.14 -44.17
N ASP A 705 29.28 -9.70 -44.50
CA ASP A 705 29.52 -10.40 -45.77
C ASP A 705 28.93 -11.81 -45.83
N ASP A 706 28.56 -12.36 -44.67
CA ASP A 706 28.08 -13.73 -44.55
C ASP A 706 27.04 -13.87 -43.43
N ILE A 707 25.77 -13.70 -43.80
CA ILE A 707 24.64 -14.12 -42.97
C ILE A 707 23.85 -15.17 -43.76
N GLY A 708 23.58 -16.31 -43.12
CA GLY A 708 22.87 -17.43 -43.77
C GLY A 708 22.17 -18.38 -42.81
N ALA A 709 22.12 -18.05 -41.52
CA ALA A 709 21.40 -18.83 -40.53
C ALA A 709 20.84 -17.93 -39.42
N ILE A 710 19.74 -18.39 -38.83
CA ILE A 710 19.12 -17.83 -37.63
C ILE A 710 19.04 -18.92 -36.58
N GLY A 711 19.23 -18.54 -35.31
CA GLY A 711 19.15 -19.44 -34.17
C GLY A 711 18.39 -18.80 -33.01
N ILE A 712 17.59 -19.60 -32.34
CA ILE A 712 16.93 -19.30 -31.08
C ILE A 712 17.62 -20.20 -30.05
N GLU A 713 18.33 -19.60 -29.12
CA GLU A 713 19.07 -20.32 -28.08
C GLU A 713 18.87 -19.64 -26.73
N LEU A 714 18.10 -20.27 -25.85
CA LEU A 714 17.55 -19.67 -24.64
C LEU A 714 17.70 -20.62 -23.47
N TRP A 715 17.96 -20.05 -22.31
CA TRP A 715 17.69 -20.66 -21.02
C TRP A 715 16.43 -20.01 -20.43
N GLN A 716 15.49 -20.80 -19.91
CA GLN A 716 14.26 -20.30 -19.30
C GLN A 716 13.92 -21.07 -18.02
N VAL A 717 13.41 -20.36 -17.01
CA VAL A 717 12.82 -20.97 -15.80
C VAL A 717 11.39 -21.45 -16.07
N ASN A 718 10.58 -20.64 -16.77
CA ASN A 718 9.21 -20.98 -17.17
C ASN A 718 9.09 -21.18 -18.68
N SER A 719 8.57 -22.33 -19.10
CA SER A 719 8.19 -22.57 -20.50
C SER A 719 6.84 -21.91 -20.79
N ASN A 720 6.79 -20.86 -21.63
CA ASN A 720 5.56 -20.31 -22.27
C ASN A 720 5.86 -19.10 -23.18
N THR A 721 6.97 -19.12 -23.91
CA THR A 721 7.30 -18.08 -24.91
C THR A 721 6.98 -18.55 -26.32
N ILE A 722 6.33 -17.69 -27.09
CA ILE A 722 6.02 -17.92 -28.50
C ILE A 722 6.90 -17.00 -29.34
N TYR A 723 7.51 -17.57 -30.37
CA TYR A 723 8.13 -16.86 -31.48
C TYR A 723 7.27 -17.08 -32.71
N ASP A 724 6.92 -16.02 -33.41
CA ASP A 724 6.13 -16.09 -34.63
C ASP A 724 6.60 -15.04 -35.64
N ASN A 725 6.15 -15.16 -36.89
CA ASN A 725 6.37 -14.16 -37.94
C ASN A 725 7.81 -13.65 -38.05
N ILE A 726 8.77 -14.57 -38.02
CA ILE A 726 10.19 -14.28 -38.22
C ILE A 726 10.46 -13.99 -39.70
N ILE A 727 10.98 -12.80 -40.00
CA ILE A 727 11.39 -12.37 -41.33
C ILE A 727 12.78 -11.72 -41.29
N ILE A 728 13.62 -12.10 -42.25
CA ILE A 728 14.88 -11.43 -42.56
C ILE A 728 14.77 -10.95 -44.00
N THR A 729 14.85 -9.64 -44.21
CA THR A 729 14.57 -9.03 -45.51
C THR A 729 15.42 -7.78 -45.74
N ASP A 730 15.48 -7.35 -47.00
CA ASP A 730 16.07 -6.08 -47.43
C ASP A 730 14.99 -5.06 -47.83
N SER A 731 13.71 -5.40 -47.66
CA SER A 731 12.55 -4.55 -47.98
C SER A 731 11.79 -4.12 -46.73
N ILE A 732 11.77 -2.81 -46.48
CA ILE A 732 10.98 -2.20 -45.38
C ILE A 732 9.48 -2.42 -45.60
N GLU A 733 9.02 -2.39 -46.85
CA GLU A 733 7.59 -2.59 -47.18
C GLU A 733 7.14 -4.02 -46.86
N GLU A 734 7.96 -5.02 -47.21
CA GLU A 734 7.66 -6.43 -46.90
C GLU A 734 7.65 -6.66 -45.38
N ALA A 735 8.62 -6.08 -44.66
CA ALA A 735 8.68 -6.14 -43.20
C ALA A 735 7.42 -5.52 -42.56
N LYS A 736 6.99 -4.34 -43.03
CA LYS A 736 5.77 -3.66 -42.57
C LYS A 736 4.52 -4.49 -42.80
N LYS A 737 4.38 -5.04 -44.00
CA LYS A 737 3.27 -5.93 -44.35
C LYS A 737 3.23 -7.16 -43.44
N PHE A 738 4.39 -7.76 -43.18
CA PHE A 738 4.50 -8.94 -42.32
C PHE A 738 4.21 -8.62 -40.85
N ALA A 739 4.64 -7.44 -40.37
CA ALA A 739 4.29 -6.96 -39.03
C ALA A 739 2.78 -6.73 -38.87
N GLY A 740 2.11 -6.22 -39.91
CA GLY A 740 0.67 -6.02 -39.94
C GLY A 740 -0.12 -7.31 -39.66
N LEU A 741 0.37 -8.48 -40.08
CA LEU A 741 -0.27 -9.77 -39.75
C LEU A 741 -0.36 -9.99 -38.23
N THR A 742 0.67 -9.57 -37.49
CA THR A 742 0.69 -9.65 -36.02
C THR A 742 -0.07 -8.49 -35.39
N LEU A 743 0.32 -7.26 -35.72
CA LEU A 743 -0.14 -6.05 -35.03
C LEU A 743 -1.60 -5.69 -35.34
N ASN A 744 -2.04 -5.90 -36.59
CA ASN A 744 -3.41 -5.59 -37.03
C ASN A 744 -4.30 -6.83 -37.07
N GLY A 745 -3.72 -8.03 -36.96
CA GLY A 745 -4.44 -9.30 -36.89
C GLY A 745 -4.48 -9.84 -35.47
N THR A 746 -3.47 -10.65 -35.14
CA THR A 746 -3.37 -11.39 -33.88
C THR A 746 -3.56 -10.49 -32.65
N ARG A 747 -2.83 -9.36 -32.58
CA ARG A 747 -2.81 -8.48 -31.42
C ARG A 747 -4.18 -7.84 -31.12
N ILE A 748 -4.90 -7.39 -32.14
CA ILE A 748 -6.27 -6.85 -31.97
C ILE A 748 -7.22 -7.92 -31.38
N GLY A 749 -7.05 -9.17 -31.81
CA GLY A 749 -7.80 -10.29 -31.23
C GLY A 749 -7.44 -10.54 -29.76
N GLU A 750 -6.14 -10.51 -29.44
CA GLU A 750 -5.63 -10.69 -28.08
C GLU A 750 -6.09 -9.59 -27.12
N GLU A 751 -6.03 -8.32 -27.54
CA GLU A 751 -6.50 -7.17 -26.75
C GLU A 751 -7.98 -7.29 -26.40
N LYS A 752 -8.83 -7.69 -27.37
CA LYS A 752 -10.26 -7.90 -27.15
C LYS A 752 -10.52 -9.03 -26.15
N MET A 753 -9.79 -10.13 -26.26
CA MET A 753 -9.90 -11.28 -25.36
C MET A 753 -9.41 -10.94 -23.95
N LYS A 754 -8.26 -10.25 -23.84
CA LYS A 754 -7.69 -9.79 -22.57
C LYS A 754 -8.65 -8.85 -21.86
N LYS A 755 -9.17 -7.84 -22.55
CA LYS A 755 -10.17 -6.93 -21.99
C LYS A 755 -11.41 -7.65 -21.47
N GLY A 756 -11.95 -8.60 -22.23
CA GLY A 756 -13.10 -9.40 -21.78
C GLY A 756 -12.80 -10.29 -20.56
N TYR A 757 -11.54 -10.72 -20.40
CA TYR A 757 -11.08 -11.49 -19.25
C TYR A 757 -10.85 -10.58 -18.02
N ASP A 758 -10.18 -9.44 -18.19
CA ASP A 758 -9.94 -8.46 -17.13
C ASP A 758 -11.29 -7.95 -16.56
N GLU A 759 -12.26 -7.62 -17.43
CA GLU A 759 -13.63 -7.26 -17.02
C GLU A 759 -14.37 -8.40 -16.27
N LYS A 760 -14.00 -9.66 -16.52
CA LYS A 760 -14.56 -10.81 -15.79
C LYS A 760 -13.86 -10.95 -14.43
N LEU A 761 -12.54 -10.77 -14.38
CA LEU A 761 -11.74 -10.89 -13.17
C LEU A 761 -12.07 -9.75 -12.18
N ASP A 762 -12.22 -8.52 -12.65
CA ASP A 762 -12.67 -7.38 -11.85
C ASP A 762 -14.04 -7.64 -11.22
N ARG A 763 -14.99 -8.23 -11.97
CA ARG A 763 -16.30 -8.63 -11.46
C ARG A 763 -16.20 -9.73 -10.40
N GLU A 764 -15.36 -10.74 -10.62
CA GLU A 764 -15.12 -11.83 -9.68
C GLU A 764 -14.47 -11.30 -8.38
N GLU A 765 -13.49 -10.39 -8.47
CA GLU A 765 -12.87 -9.72 -7.33
C GLU A 765 -13.85 -8.83 -6.56
N GLU A 766 -14.69 -8.05 -7.26
CA GLU A 766 -15.73 -7.25 -6.62
C GLU A 766 -16.76 -8.13 -5.88
N GLU A 767 -17.16 -9.26 -6.48
CA GLU A 767 -18.03 -10.23 -5.84
C GLU A 767 -17.37 -10.89 -4.62
N GLN A 768 -16.07 -11.19 -4.69
CA GLN A 768 -15.32 -11.73 -3.56
C GLN A 768 -15.18 -10.71 -2.42
N LYS A 769 -14.81 -9.46 -2.72
CA LYS A 769 -14.77 -8.36 -1.74
C LYS A 769 -16.12 -8.15 -1.07
N LYS A 770 -17.23 -8.19 -1.82
CA LYS A 770 -18.59 -8.12 -1.26
C LYS A 770 -18.89 -9.29 -0.33
N LYS A 771 -18.50 -10.52 -0.69
CA LYS A 771 -18.67 -11.70 0.19
C LYS A 771 -17.81 -11.60 1.45
N GLU A 772 -16.57 -11.14 1.34
CA GLU A 772 -15.65 -10.94 2.47
C GLU A 772 -16.15 -9.83 3.41
N GLU A 773 -16.70 -8.73 2.88
CA GLU A 773 -17.36 -7.68 3.65
C GLU A 773 -18.64 -8.17 4.33
N GLU A 774 -19.47 -8.96 3.63
CA GLU A 774 -20.67 -9.59 4.22
C GLU A 774 -20.31 -10.60 5.32
N GLU A 775 -19.24 -11.40 5.13
CA GLU A 775 -18.74 -12.33 6.14
C GLU A 775 -18.16 -11.59 7.35
N LYS A 776 -17.42 -10.50 7.14
CA LYS A 776 -16.91 -9.65 8.22
C LYS A 776 -18.06 -9.04 9.03
N LYS A 777 -19.09 -8.49 8.38
CA LYS A 777 -20.29 -7.96 9.06
C LYS A 777 -21.02 -9.03 9.86
N ARG A 778 -21.16 -10.25 9.32
CA ARG A 778 -21.77 -11.38 10.06
C ARG A 778 -20.96 -11.75 11.29
N LYS A 779 -19.62 -11.77 11.20
CA LYS A 779 -18.74 -12.04 12.36
C LYS A 779 -18.84 -10.93 13.41
N GLU A 780 -18.88 -9.66 13.00
CA GLU A 780 -19.09 -8.52 13.90
C GLU A 780 -20.46 -8.59 14.59
N GLU A 781 -21.54 -8.91 13.86
CA GLU A 781 -22.89 -9.11 14.43
C GLU A 781 -22.97 -10.32 15.39
N GLU A 782 -22.24 -11.41 15.10
CA GLU A 782 -22.14 -12.56 16.00
C GLU A 782 -21.33 -12.25 17.28
N GLU A 783 -20.26 -11.44 17.18
CA GLU A 783 -19.48 -10.97 18.33
C GLU A 783 -20.26 -9.98 19.20
N GLU A 784 -20.99 -9.04 18.58
CA GLU A 784 -21.92 -8.15 19.30
C GLU A 784 -23.07 -8.93 19.97
N GLY A 785 -23.59 -9.97 19.30
CA GLY A 785 -24.60 -10.86 19.87
C GLY A 785 -24.08 -11.64 21.09
N ASN A 786 -22.89 -12.23 20.98
CA ASN A 786 -22.26 -12.99 22.06
C ASN A 786 -21.88 -12.12 23.27
N SER A 787 -21.34 -10.92 23.04
CA SER A 787 -21.01 -9.98 24.12
C SER A 787 -22.25 -9.51 24.88
N ARG A 788 -23.35 -9.25 24.16
CA ARG A 788 -24.64 -8.92 24.78
C ARG A 788 -25.21 -10.07 25.61
N GLU A 789 -25.10 -11.32 25.15
CA GLU A 789 -25.48 -12.49 25.94
C GLU A 789 -24.58 -12.72 27.17
N GLU A 790 -23.29 -12.36 27.10
CA GLU A 790 -22.38 -12.41 28.25
C GLU A 790 -22.71 -11.33 29.28
N GLU A 791 -23.01 -10.10 28.84
CA GLU A 791 -23.45 -9.02 29.74
C GLU A 791 -24.77 -9.39 30.45
N GLU A 792 -25.76 -9.93 29.73
CA GLU A 792 -27.03 -10.37 30.32
C GLU A 792 -26.82 -11.51 31.34
N ARG A 793 -25.93 -12.47 31.07
CA ARG A 793 -25.56 -13.52 32.04
C ARG A 793 -24.81 -12.98 33.26
N GLN A 794 -23.95 -11.99 33.08
CA GLN A 794 -23.20 -11.36 34.16
C GLN A 794 -24.15 -10.58 35.09
N GLU A 795 -25.10 -9.81 34.53
CA GLU A 795 -26.12 -9.09 35.30
C GLU A 795 -27.00 -10.05 36.13
N GLU A 796 -27.38 -11.19 35.55
CA GLU A 796 -28.16 -12.23 36.25
C GLU A 796 -27.36 -12.86 37.40
N THR A 797 -26.07 -13.12 37.18
CA THR A 797 -25.16 -13.67 38.20
C THR A 797 -24.93 -12.68 39.35
N ASP A 798 -24.71 -11.40 39.04
CA ASP A 798 -24.51 -10.34 40.03
C ASP A 798 -25.76 -10.09 40.87
N SER A 799 -26.95 -10.18 40.26
CA SER A 799 -28.24 -10.10 40.94
C SER A 799 -28.42 -11.26 41.94
N ASN A 800 -28.09 -12.49 41.54
CA ASN A 800 -28.16 -13.67 42.40
C ASN A 800 -27.16 -13.60 43.57
N GLN A 801 -25.91 -13.18 43.33
CA GLN A 801 -24.92 -13.01 44.41
C GLN A 801 -25.32 -11.92 45.41
N LYS A 802 -25.99 -10.86 44.95
CA LYS A 802 -26.47 -9.79 45.82
C LYS A 802 -27.59 -10.28 46.74
N GLN A 803 -28.49 -11.12 46.23
CA GLN A 803 -29.52 -11.78 47.03
C GLN A 803 -28.90 -12.74 48.06
N GLU A 804 -27.92 -13.56 47.68
CA GLU A 804 -27.23 -14.47 48.61
C GLU A 804 -26.51 -13.72 49.74
N LYS A 805 -25.85 -12.59 49.43
CA LYS A 805 -25.19 -11.73 50.44
C LYS A 805 -26.19 -11.09 51.39
N GLU A 806 -27.35 -10.64 50.90
CA GLU A 806 -28.43 -10.15 51.77
C GLU A 806 -28.97 -11.27 52.67
N GLU A 807 -29.18 -12.48 52.15
CA GLU A 807 -29.63 -13.61 52.96
C GLU A 807 -28.61 -14.04 54.02
N THR A 808 -27.32 -14.08 53.69
CA THR A 808 -26.26 -14.40 54.67
C THR A 808 -26.15 -13.33 55.74
N LYS A 809 -26.24 -12.05 55.38
CA LYS A 809 -26.25 -10.95 56.35
C LYS A 809 -27.46 -11.02 57.29
N ILE A 810 -28.65 -11.35 56.78
CA ILE A 810 -29.84 -11.58 57.61
C ILE A 810 -29.65 -12.79 58.54
N LYS A 811 -28.93 -13.84 58.11
CA LYS A 811 -28.60 -15.01 58.95
C LYS A 811 -27.56 -14.68 60.03
N GLU A 812 -26.56 -13.85 59.74
CA GLU A 812 -25.53 -13.41 60.69
C GLU A 812 -26.06 -12.42 61.74
N GLU A 813 -26.87 -11.45 61.34
CA GLU A 813 -27.52 -10.51 62.29
C GLU A 813 -28.48 -11.25 63.25
N LYS A 814 -29.09 -12.35 62.80
CA LYS A 814 -29.87 -13.25 63.67
C LYS A 814 -29.01 -14.09 64.62
N LYS A 815 -27.72 -14.32 64.32
CA LYS A 815 -26.78 -15.00 65.22
C LYS A 815 -26.15 -14.05 66.23
N GLU A 816 -25.79 -12.82 65.84
CA GLU A 816 -25.19 -11.83 66.76
C GLU A 816 -26.18 -11.29 67.79
N SER A 817 -27.48 -11.26 67.49
CA SER A 817 -28.51 -10.87 68.46
C SER A 817 -28.80 -11.92 69.56
N LYS A 818 -28.10 -13.07 69.55
CA LYS A 818 -28.18 -14.10 70.60
C LYS A 818 -26.80 -14.49 71.12
N HIS A 819 -26.07 -13.54 71.66
CA HIS A 819 -24.90 -13.83 72.50
C HIS A 819 -24.99 -13.11 73.85
N ASP A 820 -26.02 -13.43 74.62
CA ASP A 820 -26.09 -13.22 76.06
C ASP A 820 -26.97 -14.33 76.65
N VAL A 821 -26.55 -14.93 77.78
CA VAL A 821 -27.18 -16.03 78.56
C VAL A 821 -26.68 -17.47 78.33
N SER A 822 -25.64 -17.81 79.12
CA SER A 822 -25.39 -19.00 79.98
C SER A 822 -25.62 -20.46 79.51
N GLU A 823 -24.55 -21.25 79.72
CA GLU A 823 -24.46 -22.63 80.27
C GLU A 823 -25.72 -23.53 80.29
N LYS A 824 -25.70 -24.64 79.52
CA LYS A 824 -25.83 -26.03 80.01
C LYS A 824 -25.84 -27.09 78.91
N GLU A 825 -25.06 -28.15 79.17
CA GLU A 825 -25.31 -29.58 78.90
C GLU A 825 -25.46 -30.12 77.46
N GLU A 826 -24.37 -30.78 77.04
CA GLU A 826 -24.23 -32.11 76.42
C GLU A 826 -25.43 -32.85 75.79
N MET A 827 -25.10 -33.45 74.64
CA MET A 827 -25.59 -34.73 74.07
C MET A 827 -27.09 -34.87 73.79
N GLU A 828 -27.45 -34.88 72.50
CA GLU A 828 -27.70 -36.16 71.81
C GLU A 828 -27.89 -35.93 70.30
N THR A 829 -27.29 -36.84 69.56
CA THR A 829 -27.31 -37.06 68.12
C THR A 829 -28.65 -37.58 67.64
N GLU A 830 -28.87 -37.45 66.32
CA GLU A 830 -29.84 -38.17 65.49
C GLU A 830 -31.31 -37.78 65.66
N LYS A 831 -31.79 -36.98 64.70
CA LYS A 831 -32.94 -37.37 63.89
C LYS A 831 -32.98 -36.61 62.57
N GLU A 832 -32.63 -37.35 61.54
CA GLU A 832 -33.01 -37.13 60.16
C GLU A 832 -34.53 -36.87 60.06
N THR A 833 -34.92 -35.75 59.48
CA THR A 833 -36.26 -35.58 58.90
C THR A 833 -36.13 -34.78 57.62
N LYS A 834 -36.07 -35.53 56.51
CA LYS A 834 -36.84 -35.32 55.28
C LYS A 834 -37.12 -33.85 54.91
N LEU A 835 -36.17 -33.22 54.24
CA LEU A 835 -36.45 -32.35 53.09
C LEU A 835 -36.19 -33.25 51.88
N GLY A 836 -37.19 -33.65 51.14
CA GLY A 836 -37.95 -32.74 50.28
C GLY A 836 -37.29 -32.81 48.92
N GLU A 837 -37.41 -33.99 48.30
CA GLU A 837 -37.18 -34.19 46.86
C GLU A 837 -38.11 -33.21 46.15
N ASP A 838 -37.58 -32.15 45.55
CA ASP A 838 -38.21 -31.32 44.50
C ASP A 838 -37.27 -30.13 44.22
N GLU A 839 -36.09 -30.38 43.63
CA GLU A 839 -35.30 -29.34 42.93
C GLU A 839 -34.18 -29.93 42.04
N GLU A 840 -34.30 -31.20 41.63
CA GLU A 840 -33.32 -31.89 40.76
C GLU A 840 -33.87 -32.15 39.34
N LYS A 841 -34.80 -31.31 38.88
CA LYS A 841 -35.32 -31.32 37.51
C LYS A 841 -35.49 -29.91 36.96
N GLU A 842 -34.39 -29.21 36.80
CA GLU A 842 -34.31 -28.05 35.88
C GLU A 842 -32.89 -27.86 35.28
N LEU A 843 -32.00 -28.85 35.38
CA LEU A 843 -30.64 -28.82 34.82
C LEU A 843 -30.38 -29.86 33.71
N GLU A 844 -31.44 -30.36 33.06
CA GLU A 844 -31.32 -31.26 31.88
C GLU A 844 -31.89 -30.70 30.57
N GLU A 845 -32.30 -29.43 30.49
CA GLU A 845 -32.71 -28.82 29.20
C GLU A 845 -31.67 -27.86 28.58
N ASP A 846 -30.57 -27.54 29.26
CA ASP A 846 -29.51 -26.67 28.70
C ASP A 846 -28.30 -27.42 28.09
N LYS A 847 -28.39 -28.75 27.93
CA LYS A 847 -27.41 -29.53 27.15
C LYS A 847 -27.88 -29.95 25.76
N GLU A 848 -29.12 -29.67 25.37
CA GLU A 848 -29.58 -29.85 23.98
C GLU A 848 -29.50 -28.56 23.13
N GLY A 849 -29.08 -27.43 23.71
CA GLY A 849 -28.84 -26.17 22.99
C GLY A 849 -27.45 -26.03 22.34
N ARG A 850 -26.48 -26.92 22.64
CA ARG A 850 -25.09 -26.80 22.15
C ARG A 850 -24.60 -27.92 21.21
N GLU A 851 -25.45 -28.89 20.88
CA GLU A 851 -25.18 -29.88 19.83
C GLU A 851 -25.91 -29.60 18.49
N SER A 852 -26.72 -28.54 18.42
CA SER A 852 -27.37 -28.08 17.19
C SER A 852 -26.45 -27.23 16.29
N ASN A 853 -25.27 -26.79 16.76
CA ASN A 853 -24.29 -26.04 15.96
C ASN A 853 -23.07 -26.85 15.47
N LYS A 854 -23.13 -28.18 15.51
CA LYS A 854 -22.09 -29.05 14.89
C LYS A 854 -22.62 -30.04 13.86
N LYS A 855 -23.85 -29.84 13.38
CA LYS A 855 -24.47 -30.64 12.31
C LYS A 855 -25.06 -29.82 11.14
N MET A 856 -24.67 -28.54 11.00
CA MET A 856 -25.04 -27.74 9.83
C MET A 856 -23.96 -27.63 8.73
N ASP A 857 -22.78 -28.24 8.89
CA ASP A 857 -21.69 -28.13 7.89
C ASP A 857 -21.49 -29.32 6.94
N GLU A 858 -22.35 -30.35 6.92
CA GLU A 858 -22.17 -31.48 5.99
C GLU A 858 -23.40 -31.86 5.13
N LYS A 859 -24.42 -31.00 5.02
CA LYS A 859 -25.54 -31.24 4.08
C LYS A 859 -25.98 -30.00 3.33
N LYS A 860 -25.10 -29.49 2.48
CA LYS A 860 -25.49 -28.74 1.29
C LYS A 860 -24.73 -29.29 0.08
N GLU A 861 -25.12 -30.49 -0.30
CA GLU A 861 -24.97 -31.01 -1.66
C GLU A 861 -25.77 -30.07 -2.58
N TRP A 862 -25.14 -29.01 -3.09
CA TRP A 862 -25.74 -28.19 -4.14
C TRP A 862 -25.76 -29.04 -5.40
N LYS A 863 -26.96 -29.53 -5.72
CA LYS A 863 -27.28 -30.01 -7.05
C LYS A 863 -26.80 -28.97 -8.06
N LYS A 864 -25.79 -29.36 -8.82
CA LYS A 864 -25.49 -28.79 -10.14
C LYS A 864 -26.69 -29.10 -11.04
N ASP A 865 -27.75 -28.32 -10.91
CA ASP A 865 -28.76 -28.26 -11.96
C ASP A 865 -28.17 -27.35 -13.04
N SER A 866 -27.52 -28.06 -13.97
CA SER A 866 -27.13 -27.63 -15.30
C SER A 866 -28.36 -27.11 -16.06
N GLU A 867 -28.69 -25.83 -15.90
CA GLU A 867 -29.68 -25.15 -16.76
C GLU A 867 -29.08 -24.64 -18.07
N GLU A 868 -27.75 -24.61 -18.23
CA GLU A 868 -27.12 -24.34 -19.54
C GLU A 868 -27.06 -25.55 -20.47
N GLU A 869 -27.32 -26.78 -19.98
CA GLU A 869 -27.40 -27.97 -20.85
C GLU A 869 -28.78 -28.17 -21.50
N ARG A 870 -29.70 -27.21 -21.34
CA ARG A 870 -31.07 -27.29 -21.90
C ARG A 870 -31.40 -26.29 -23.02
N LEU A 871 -30.43 -25.51 -23.49
CA LEU A 871 -30.62 -24.58 -24.60
C LEU A 871 -29.50 -24.73 -25.65
N ASN A 872 -29.37 -25.91 -26.28
CA ASN A 872 -28.94 -26.08 -27.69
C ASN A 872 -28.77 -27.55 -28.09
N LYS A 873 -29.84 -28.35 -27.99
CA LYS A 873 -29.82 -29.72 -28.56
C LYS A 873 -31.01 -30.06 -29.45
N GLU A 874 -31.71 -29.06 -29.97
CA GLU A 874 -32.74 -29.29 -31.00
C GLU A 874 -32.48 -28.63 -32.36
N GLU A 875 -31.40 -27.87 -32.60
CA GLU A 875 -31.14 -27.38 -33.99
C GLU A 875 -29.70 -26.95 -34.35
N LEU A 876 -28.67 -27.65 -33.86
CA LEU A 876 -27.29 -27.65 -34.39
C LEU A 876 -26.70 -29.06 -34.23
#